data_AF-B6QWC0-F1
#
_entry.id   AF-B6QWC0-F1
#
_cell.length_a   1.000
_cell.length_b   1.000
_cell.length_c   1.000
_cell.angle_alpha   90.00
_cell.angle_beta   90.00
_cell.angle_gamma   90.00
#
_symmetry.space_group_name_H-M   'P 1'
#
loop_
_entity.id
_entity.type
_entity.pdbx_description
1 polymer ?
#
loop_
_entity_poly.entity_id
_entity_poly.type
_entity_poly.pdbx_seq_one_letter_code
_entity_poly.pdbx_strand_id
1 'polypeptide(L)'
;MLSQKMLQKVLMAMMASCCLVAAQTTTEQYPSAAEIAAAQASVIPFSPVSNVHGKVFNRFIDIWLENTDLASAEIEPHLDELKKNGIFLNNYWAVTHPSEPNYIAAAGGDHFGMDNDNFWQIPNNVATIADLFDTRKISWGEYQEGLPYAGYQGFRYPESGPNNYVRKHNPLVIFNSVTDDATRLRQIKNFTSFYDDLDNESLPQYSFITPNMTNDGHDTNVAFSGTWSYNFLADLLKNEYFMKDTLVMLTFDEGGNYTHPNSVYTLLVGGAIPDHLKGTTDSTFYTHYSVIASLSANWELPSLGRWDCGANLLSLVADKVNYINYDVDMTNRNLNTSYPGPLSTKKYSSAWPVPLTKGVRCSGASNVLHSVQQTYHGMEPTYNYTSPVPYDAASGIAVGIKYSRKGHNGKTELKSIQLSIAKPRVTKRTASCKIVRLCADQCTIDLPRGVGLGWLGSCPIITFDNVIHADGTPSIRNAPSPLGEKRIFAPIVVHIDIVTFLDRTHLSTPTSDGSCTVIVSIENIWNIRSSNDDRPKNDSGRWTKLDGHEGKDCGYDWKGRLHAGNGSGNEICCLLPLLAFAYISLISATNWPDDWDSLWGFLICAWSAHSTSLLFLEHQSIWIQAKLSNSRLANYIPRKYRAPLALWNNTRLLGTYRQVSRTRDMLQDNPTSIRQFAVIRIRKLILYWAIEVFFKTQVFPGLFLPLHLADFDPSRQIFFRRLISSSITLPPVTAREVMMRLVFVPWWLYATVSRLDAVHTALSLIAVVVLRSDNYTMWPPIFGSLSNASSMRNFWGKFWHRILVRPYENYSCLFCRNILQLKPGSVWDKTMFVLVIYLISGIVHSFVSWNYGDKCGWSSDIWWFCCNFAVTAVETAASQMLRTYKKAVGQKVEFEAWKRSLWSRILGYLWVYLFLFWSVPKWHYSKLYCQILERLGHV
;
A
#
# COMPACT_ATOMS: atom_id res chain seq x y z
N MET A 1 -21.56 -36.87 -17.20
CA MET A 1 -21.21 -37.07 -15.78
C MET A 1 -19.69 -36.98 -15.63
N LEU A 2 -19.15 -35.78 -15.41
CA LEU A 2 -17.77 -35.59 -14.98
C LEU A 2 -17.80 -35.29 -13.47
N SER A 3 -17.09 -36.10 -12.69
CA SER A 3 -17.35 -36.26 -11.26
C SER A 3 -17.03 -34.99 -10.44
N GLN A 4 -17.85 -34.76 -9.40
CA GLN A 4 -17.66 -33.74 -8.36
C GLN A 4 -16.22 -33.63 -7.83
N LYS A 5 -15.42 -34.70 -7.92
CA LYS A 5 -14.02 -34.73 -7.50
C LYS A 5 -13.10 -33.84 -8.35
N MET A 6 -13.44 -33.55 -9.61
CA MET A 6 -12.67 -32.64 -10.47
C MET A 6 -13.02 -31.18 -10.17
N LEU A 7 -14.29 -30.89 -9.89
CA LEU A 7 -14.76 -29.57 -9.45
C LEU A 7 -14.19 -29.20 -8.07
N GLN A 8 -14.10 -30.16 -7.14
CA GLN A 8 -13.45 -29.96 -5.83
C GLN A 8 -11.93 -29.71 -5.95
N LYS A 9 -11.23 -30.43 -6.84
CA LYS A 9 -9.79 -30.23 -7.06
C LYS A 9 -9.48 -28.90 -7.73
N VAL A 10 -10.33 -28.43 -8.66
CA VAL A 10 -10.18 -27.12 -9.30
C VAL A 10 -10.57 -25.98 -8.37
N LEU A 11 -11.62 -26.13 -7.53
CA LEU A 11 -11.93 -25.14 -6.49
C LEU A 11 -10.84 -25.06 -5.41
N MET A 12 -10.26 -26.19 -4.99
CA MET A 12 -9.15 -26.19 -4.02
C MET A 12 -7.85 -25.64 -4.63
N ALA A 13 -7.57 -25.92 -5.91
CA ALA A 13 -6.43 -25.33 -6.60
C ALA A 13 -6.61 -23.81 -6.78
N MET A 14 -7.83 -23.32 -7.10
CA MET A 14 -8.13 -21.89 -7.20
C MET A 14 -8.08 -21.18 -5.85
N MET A 15 -8.58 -21.80 -4.77
CA MET A 15 -8.44 -21.25 -3.41
C MET A 15 -6.98 -21.25 -2.94
N ALA A 16 -6.20 -22.29 -3.24
CA ALA A 16 -4.76 -22.33 -2.93
C ALA A 16 -3.95 -21.26 -3.70
N SER A 17 -4.31 -20.98 -4.97
CA SER A 17 -3.66 -19.93 -5.76
C SER A 17 -4.12 -18.51 -5.41
N CYS A 18 -5.33 -18.33 -4.85
CA CYS A 18 -5.75 -17.04 -4.27
C CYS A 18 -5.11 -16.80 -2.88
N CYS A 19 -4.68 -17.85 -2.17
CA CYS A 19 -3.95 -17.72 -0.90
C CYS A 19 -2.44 -17.43 -1.08
N LEU A 20 -1.88 -17.55 -2.29
CA LEU A 20 -0.45 -17.27 -2.56
C LEU A 20 -0.16 -15.82 -3.02
N VAL A 21 -1.19 -14.96 -3.11
CA VAL A 21 -1.05 -13.49 -3.27
C VAL A 21 -1.60 -12.74 -2.05
N ALA A 22 -1.80 -13.43 -0.94
CA ALA A 22 -1.67 -12.81 0.37
C ALA A 22 -0.18 -12.86 0.73
N ALA A 23 0.62 -11.94 0.17
CA ALA A 23 1.84 -11.55 0.86
C ALA A 23 1.40 -11.17 2.28
N GLN A 24 2.03 -11.76 3.29
CA GLN A 24 1.71 -11.57 4.71
C GLN A 24 1.64 -10.08 5.05
N THR A 25 0.47 -9.47 4.95
CA THR A 25 0.12 -8.31 5.76
C THR A 25 -0.42 -8.93 7.03
N THR A 26 0.45 -9.04 8.03
CA THR A 26 0.07 -9.28 9.43
C THR A 26 -1.05 -8.30 9.76
N THR A 27 -2.29 -8.78 9.78
CA THR A 27 -3.38 -8.03 10.41
C THR A 27 -2.98 -7.85 11.87
N GLU A 28 -2.78 -6.60 12.30
CA GLU A 28 -2.59 -6.26 13.71
C GLU A 28 -3.76 -6.86 14.50
N GLN A 29 -3.50 -7.95 15.22
CA GLN A 29 -4.44 -8.49 16.19
C GLN A 29 -4.00 -8.01 17.56
N TYR A 30 -4.64 -6.97 18.06
CA TYR A 30 -4.56 -6.64 19.47
C TYR A 30 -5.31 -7.74 20.25
N PRO A 31 -4.66 -8.39 21.23
CA PRO A 31 -5.39 -9.29 22.12
C PRO A 31 -6.46 -8.50 22.86
N SER A 32 -7.68 -9.03 22.92
CA SER A 32 -8.77 -8.44 23.68
C SER A 32 -8.37 -8.26 25.16
N ALA A 33 -9.01 -7.32 25.85
CA ALA A 33 -8.76 -7.10 27.28
C ALA A 33 -8.87 -8.39 28.14
N ALA A 34 -9.74 -9.33 27.74
CA ALA A 34 -9.87 -10.62 28.40
C ALA A 34 -8.66 -11.54 28.13
N GLU A 35 -8.11 -11.54 26.91
CA GLU A 35 -6.88 -12.27 26.56
C GLU A 35 -5.66 -11.67 27.27
N ILE A 36 -5.58 -10.34 27.35
CA ILE A 36 -4.56 -9.65 28.16
C ILE A 36 -4.66 -10.09 29.63
N ALA A 37 -5.84 -10.03 30.23
CA ALA A 37 -6.04 -10.42 31.63
C ALA A 37 -5.72 -11.90 31.88
N ALA A 38 -6.10 -12.78 30.95
CA ALA A 38 -5.78 -14.20 31.03
C ALA A 38 -4.27 -14.45 30.91
N ALA A 39 -3.58 -13.74 30.00
CA ALA A 39 -2.13 -13.82 29.85
C ALA A 39 -1.40 -13.26 31.08
N GLN A 40 -1.85 -12.14 31.63
CA GLN A 40 -1.34 -11.60 32.90
C GLN A 40 -1.42 -12.59 34.06
N ALA A 41 -2.47 -13.41 34.10
CA ALA A 41 -2.66 -14.42 35.13
C ALA A 41 -1.86 -15.72 34.91
N SER A 42 -1.36 -15.99 33.69
CA SER A 42 -0.81 -17.29 33.32
C SER A 42 0.62 -17.26 32.76
N VAL A 43 1.04 -16.16 32.14
CA VAL A 43 2.36 -16.00 31.55
C VAL A 43 3.31 -15.48 32.62
N ILE A 44 4.20 -16.36 33.07
CA ILE A 44 5.20 -16.03 34.09
C ILE A 44 6.43 -15.42 33.39
N PRO A 45 6.97 -14.27 33.82
CA PRO A 45 8.26 -13.77 33.32
C PRO A 45 9.40 -14.79 33.49
N PHE A 46 10.41 -14.76 32.63
CA PHE A 46 11.61 -15.58 32.80
C PHE A 46 12.84 -14.67 33.00
N SER A 47 13.54 -14.87 34.11
CA SER A 47 14.69 -14.06 34.52
C SER A 47 15.91 -14.96 34.71
N PRO A 48 16.60 -15.34 33.63
CA PRO A 48 17.82 -16.12 33.77
C PRO A 48 18.93 -15.27 34.40
N VAL A 49 19.75 -15.91 35.22
CA VAL A 49 20.97 -15.33 35.78
C VAL A 49 22.18 -16.05 35.21
N SER A 50 23.29 -15.32 35.16
CA SER A 50 24.58 -15.83 34.73
C SER A 50 25.68 -15.01 35.40
N ASN A 51 26.90 -15.54 35.40
CA ASN A 51 28.06 -14.90 36.02
C ASN A 51 29.29 -15.07 35.12
N VAL A 52 29.17 -14.61 33.88
CA VAL A 52 30.26 -14.60 32.90
C VAL A 52 31.07 -13.33 33.10
N HIS A 53 32.30 -13.48 33.58
CA HIS A 53 33.17 -12.32 33.79
C HIS A 53 33.51 -11.62 32.47
N GLY A 54 33.26 -10.32 32.42
CA GLY A 54 33.72 -9.47 31.32
C GLY A 54 35.10 -8.88 31.59
N LYS A 55 35.68 -8.27 30.57
CA LYS A 55 37.02 -7.64 30.68
C LYS A 55 36.99 -6.31 31.40
N VAL A 56 35.88 -5.57 31.31
CA VAL A 56 35.69 -4.23 31.87
C VAL A 56 34.50 -4.20 32.81
N PHE A 57 33.38 -4.79 32.42
CA PHE A 57 32.15 -4.84 33.23
C PHE A 57 31.57 -6.26 33.20
N ASN A 58 30.87 -6.65 34.26
CA ASN A 58 30.15 -7.92 34.35
C ASN A 58 28.68 -7.76 33.99
N ARG A 59 28.10 -6.56 34.07
CA ARG A 59 26.73 -6.29 33.64
C ARG A 59 26.68 -5.06 32.75
N PHE A 60 25.87 -5.11 31.71
CA PHE A 60 25.58 -3.98 30.82
C PHE A 60 24.07 -3.71 30.80
N ILE A 61 23.69 -2.45 31.04
CA ILE A 61 22.30 -2.01 31.00
C ILE A 61 22.21 -0.89 29.97
N ASP A 62 21.38 -1.08 28.95
CA ASP A 62 21.14 -0.11 27.88
C ASP A 62 19.76 0.51 28.09
N ILE A 63 19.69 1.84 28.26
CA ILE A 63 18.45 2.58 28.54
C ILE A 63 18.23 3.57 27.40
N TRP A 64 17.12 3.43 26.69
CA TRP A 64 16.79 4.26 25.53
C TRP A 64 15.60 5.18 25.84
N LEU A 65 15.77 6.46 25.51
CA LEU A 65 14.75 7.49 25.50
C LEU A 65 14.35 7.84 24.06
N GLU A 66 13.30 8.63 23.91
CA GLU A 66 12.73 8.98 22.60
C GLU A 66 13.32 10.26 22.00
N ASN A 67 13.46 10.22 20.68
CA ASN A 67 14.01 11.21 19.77
C ASN A 67 14.17 12.63 20.32
N THR A 68 15.43 13.06 20.48
CA THR A 68 15.77 14.41 20.91
C THR A 68 17.13 14.82 20.35
N ASP A 69 17.21 16.04 19.82
CA ASP A 69 18.47 16.60 19.34
C ASP A 69 19.48 16.75 20.49
N LEU A 70 20.75 16.35 20.26
CA LEU A 70 21.84 16.43 21.24
C LEU A 70 21.90 17.79 21.97
N ALA A 71 21.77 18.89 21.23
CA ALA A 71 21.86 20.24 21.79
C ALA A 71 20.76 20.54 22.83
N SER A 72 19.57 19.94 22.68
CA SER A 72 18.46 20.11 23.62
C SER A 72 18.63 19.25 24.87
N ALA A 73 19.08 18.00 24.70
CA ALA A 73 19.35 17.09 25.81
C ALA A 73 20.57 17.51 26.65
N GLU A 74 21.60 18.06 26.01
CA GLU A 74 22.82 18.48 26.69
C GLU A 74 22.61 19.63 27.69
N ILE A 75 21.63 20.51 27.43
CA ILE A 75 21.31 21.63 28.31
C ILE A 75 20.23 21.29 29.36
N GLU A 76 19.72 20.05 29.38
CA GLU A 76 18.72 19.64 30.37
C GLU A 76 19.39 19.44 31.74
N PRO A 77 18.92 20.14 32.81
CA PRO A 77 19.62 20.15 34.09
C PRO A 77 19.82 18.79 34.77
N HIS A 78 18.85 17.88 34.68
CA HIS A 78 18.95 16.57 35.33
C HIS A 78 19.90 15.62 34.59
N LEU A 79 19.90 15.66 33.26
CA LEU A 79 20.87 14.97 32.43
C LEU A 79 22.29 15.51 32.70
N ASP A 80 22.46 16.82 32.80
CA ASP A 80 23.75 17.43 33.17
C ASP A 80 24.22 17.01 34.57
N GLU A 81 23.31 16.85 35.54
CA GLU A 81 23.65 16.31 36.86
C GLU A 81 24.14 14.86 36.78
N LEU A 82 23.48 14.01 35.98
CA LEU A 82 23.94 12.63 35.77
C LEU A 82 25.33 12.57 35.12
N LYS A 83 25.67 13.49 34.20
CA LYS A 83 26.99 13.53 33.55
C LYS A 83 28.14 13.60 34.54
N LYS A 84 27.96 14.28 35.67
CA LYS A 84 29.01 14.45 36.70
C LYS A 84 29.52 13.12 37.26
N ASN A 85 28.71 12.07 37.18
CA ASN A 85 29.04 10.74 37.69
C ASN A 85 29.43 9.73 36.61
N GLY A 86 29.57 10.17 35.35
CA GLY A 86 29.73 9.30 34.20
C GLY A 86 30.72 9.79 33.14
N ILE A 87 30.71 9.15 31.98
CA ILE A 87 31.46 9.55 30.79
C ILE A 87 30.45 9.99 29.72
N PHE A 88 30.46 11.27 29.36
CA PHE A 88 29.59 11.80 28.32
C PHE A 88 30.16 11.48 26.93
N LEU A 89 29.40 10.79 26.08
CA LEU A 89 29.79 10.47 24.72
C LEU A 89 29.21 11.53 23.77
N ASN A 90 29.98 12.57 23.45
CA ASN A 90 29.47 13.72 22.69
C ASN A 90 29.52 13.53 21.16
N ASN A 91 29.98 12.38 20.69
CA ASN A 91 30.08 12.02 19.27
C ASN A 91 29.42 10.65 18.99
N TYR A 92 28.24 10.44 19.61
CA TYR A 92 27.42 9.25 19.44
C TYR A 92 26.27 9.52 18.47
N TRP A 93 26.07 8.64 17.49
CA TRP A 93 25.14 8.84 16.38
C TRP A 93 24.11 7.72 16.27
N ALA A 94 22.86 8.10 16.10
CA ALA A 94 21.85 7.20 15.58
C ALA A 94 22.11 6.88 14.10
N VAL A 95 21.48 5.83 13.59
CA VAL A 95 21.87 5.24 12.30
C VAL A 95 20.93 5.61 11.16
N THR A 96 19.69 6.00 11.48
CA THR A 96 18.69 6.46 10.51
C THR A 96 17.47 7.06 11.22
N HIS A 97 16.42 7.35 10.45
CA HIS A 97 15.07 7.64 10.91
C HIS A 97 14.03 6.73 10.23
N PRO A 98 12.85 6.48 10.83
CA PRO A 98 12.39 6.87 12.19
C PRO A 98 12.95 5.96 13.30
N SER A 99 12.33 5.93 14.49
CA SER A 99 12.78 5.20 15.69
C SER A 99 13.03 3.70 15.49
N GLU A 100 12.05 2.94 14.98
CA GLU A 100 12.11 1.46 14.91
C GLU A 100 13.38 0.89 14.26
N PRO A 101 13.90 1.41 13.13
CA PRO A 101 15.15 0.91 12.55
C PRO A 101 16.38 1.09 13.46
N ASN A 102 16.39 2.03 14.41
CA ASN A 102 17.48 2.18 15.39
C ASN A 102 17.45 1.04 16.43
N TYR A 103 16.27 0.65 16.90
CA TYR A 103 16.10 -0.53 17.77
C TYR A 103 16.50 -1.83 17.07
N ILE A 104 16.11 -1.98 15.80
CA ILE A 104 16.52 -3.14 14.99
C ILE A 104 18.02 -3.14 14.73
N ALA A 105 18.63 -1.97 14.53
CA ALA A 105 20.08 -1.85 14.40
C ALA A 105 20.82 -2.29 15.68
N ALA A 106 20.30 -1.95 16.86
CA ALA A 106 20.85 -2.34 18.15
C ALA A 106 20.75 -3.85 18.43
N ALA A 107 19.68 -4.52 17.98
CA ALA A 107 19.52 -5.98 18.14
C ALA A 107 20.17 -6.80 17.00
N GLY A 108 20.01 -6.37 15.75
CA GLY A 108 20.35 -7.14 14.56
C GLY A 108 21.65 -6.73 13.87
N GLY A 109 22.30 -5.64 14.29
CA GLY A 109 23.54 -5.15 13.68
C GLY A 109 23.38 -4.53 12.29
N ASP A 110 22.15 -4.36 11.81
CA ASP A 110 21.77 -3.77 10.51
C ASP A 110 20.28 -3.38 10.59
N HIS A 111 19.87 -2.28 9.96
CA HIS A 111 18.47 -1.84 9.95
C HIS A 111 17.67 -2.40 8.75
N PHE A 112 18.29 -3.25 7.91
CA PHE A 112 17.71 -3.96 6.77
C PHE A 112 16.94 -3.06 5.78
N GLY A 113 17.40 -1.82 5.67
CA GLY A 113 16.77 -0.76 4.88
C GLY A 113 15.45 -0.20 5.41
N MET A 114 15.03 -0.55 6.63
CA MET A 114 13.80 -0.05 7.23
C MET A 114 13.79 1.48 7.34
N ASP A 115 12.66 2.10 6.99
CA ASP A 115 12.46 3.56 6.89
C ASP A 115 11.07 4.00 7.40
N ASN A 116 10.50 3.21 8.30
CA ASN A 116 9.13 3.29 8.81
C ASN A 116 9.02 2.56 10.18
N ASP A 117 7.93 2.84 10.91
CA ASP A 117 7.57 2.24 12.21
C ASP A 117 6.39 1.24 12.07
N ASN A 118 6.33 0.50 10.97
CA ASN A 118 5.23 -0.44 10.73
C ASN A 118 5.41 -1.74 11.53
N PHE A 119 4.34 -2.52 11.67
CA PHE A 119 4.46 -3.85 12.27
C PHE A 119 5.33 -4.78 11.39
N TRP A 120 6.56 -5.06 11.84
CA TRP A 120 7.47 -5.98 11.16
C TRP A 120 7.79 -7.22 11.98
N GLN A 121 7.94 -8.34 11.29
CA GLN A 121 8.47 -9.57 11.88
C GLN A 121 9.64 -10.07 11.03
N ILE A 122 10.85 -9.99 11.58
CA ILE A 122 12.08 -10.39 10.90
C ILE A 122 12.23 -11.92 10.97
N PRO A 123 12.52 -12.60 9.84
CA PRO A 123 12.66 -14.06 9.79
C PRO A 123 13.68 -14.64 10.78
N ASN A 124 13.43 -15.87 11.24
CA ASN A 124 14.21 -16.55 12.29
C ASN A 124 15.67 -16.84 11.91
N ASN A 125 16.01 -16.78 10.62
CA ASN A 125 17.36 -17.02 10.12
C ASN A 125 18.24 -15.76 10.16
N VAL A 126 17.69 -14.63 10.58
CA VAL A 126 18.45 -13.42 10.89
C VAL A 126 18.88 -13.47 12.35
N ALA A 127 20.18 -13.60 12.58
CA ALA A 127 20.75 -13.64 13.93
C ALA A 127 20.70 -12.28 14.62
N THR A 128 20.55 -12.30 15.95
CA THR A 128 20.49 -11.10 16.81
C THR A 128 21.56 -11.17 17.91
N ILE A 129 21.69 -10.10 18.69
CA ILE A 129 22.55 -10.06 19.87
C ILE A 129 22.24 -11.17 20.89
N ALA A 130 20.98 -11.64 20.97
CA ALA A 130 20.61 -12.77 21.82
C ALA A 130 21.35 -14.06 21.40
N ASP A 131 21.55 -14.28 20.09
CA ASP A 131 22.32 -15.42 19.60
C ASP A 131 23.81 -15.31 19.92
N LEU A 132 24.34 -14.10 20.09
CA LEU A 132 25.71 -13.89 20.57
C LEU A 132 25.82 -14.32 22.03
N PHE A 133 24.88 -13.91 22.89
CA PHE A 133 24.87 -14.25 24.31
C PHE A 133 24.78 -15.75 24.56
N ASP A 134 24.02 -16.48 23.75
CA ASP A 134 23.91 -17.93 23.82
C ASP A 134 25.25 -18.65 23.67
N THR A 135 26.19 -18.09 22.91
CA THR A 135 27.52 -18.70 22.71
C THR A 135 28.32 -18.82 24.00
N ARG A 136 28.02 -17.97 24.99
CA ARG A 136 28.69 -17.93 26.30
C ARG A 136 27.71 -18.09 27.47
N LYS A 137 26.44 -18.38 27.19
CA LYS A 137 25.36 -18.50 28.19
C LYS A 137 25.24 -17.25 29.07
N ILE A 138 25.39 -16.08 28.44
CA ILE A 138 25.15 -14.80 29.10
C ILE A 138 23.65 -14.60 29.18
N SER A 139 23.16 -14.32 30.37
CA SER A 139 21.75 -14.03 30.58
C SER A 139 21.43 -12.63 30.10
N TRP A 140 20.31 -12.52 29.39
CA TRP A 140 19.81 -11.26 28.87
C TRP A 140 18.34 -11.08 29.23
N GLY A 141 17.84 -9.85 29.14
CA GLY A 141 16.43 -9.56 29.26
C GLY A 141 16.12 -8.15 28.75
N GLU A 142 14.84 -7.92 28.45
CA GLU A 142 14.34 -6.59 28.12
C GLU A 142 13.28 -6.18 29.12
N TYR A 143 13.36 -4.95 29.61
CA TYR A 143 12.37 -4.36 30.49
C TYR A 143 11.70 -3.20 29.77
N GLN A 144 10.40 -3.35 29.53
CA GLN A 144 9.59 -2.46 28.72
C GLN A 144 8.47 -1.92 29.59
N GLU A 145 8.49 -0.63 29.89
CA GLU A 145 7.51 -0.04 30.80
C GLU A 145 6.10 -0.07 30.17
N GLY A 146 5.11 -0.51 30.95
CA GLY A 146 3.74 -0.65 30.47
C GLY A 146 3.47 -1.91 29.64
N LEU A 147 4.46 -2.79 29.43
CA LEU A 147 4.25 -4.08 28.75
C LEU A 147 3.20 -4.92 29.51
N PRO A 148 2.09 -5.35 28.88
CA PRO A 148 0.95 -5.92 29.61
C PRO A 148 1.27 -7.26 30.27
N TYR A 149 2.09 -8.09 29.63
CA TYR A 149 2.58 -9.36 30.14
C TYR A 149 3.90 -9.72 29.43
N ALA A 150 4.68 -10.62 30.00
CA ALA A 150 5.97 -11.00 29.43
C ALA A 150 5.80 -11.60 28.02
N GLY A 151 6.54 -11.06 27.05
CA GLY A 151 6.46 -11.51 25.67
C GLY A 151 5.23 -11.05 24.89
N TYR A 152 4.60 -9.94 25.30
CA TYR A 152 3.53 -9.32 24.49
C TYR A 152 4.06 -8.87 23.12
N GLN A 153 3.45 -9.40 22.05
CA GLN A 153 3.86 -9.16 20.66
C GLN A 153 2.95 -8.18 19.91
N GLY A 154 1.90 -7.66 20.55
CA GLY A 154 1.01 -6.68 19.93
C GLY A 154 1.69 -5.33 19.73
N PHE A 155 1.11 -4.49 18.86
CA PHE A 155 1.74 -3.24 18.41
C PHE A 155 1.91 -2.20 19.54
N ARG A 156 0.95 -2.10 20.48
CA ARG A 156 0.99 -1.16 21.61
C ARG A 156 0.03 -1.59 22.74
N TYR A 157 0.26 -1.12 23.96
CA TYR A 157 -0.65 -1.32 25.09
C TYR A 157 -0.54 -0.22 26.17
N PRO A 158 -1.66 0.34 26.68
CA PRO A 158 -3.02 0.17 26.15
C PRO A 158 -3.12 0.67 24.70
N GLU A 159 -4.19 0.29 24.00
CA GLU A 159 -4.40 0.66 22.59
C GLU A 159 -4.50 2.17 22.37
N SER A 160 -4.89 2.94 23.40
CA SER A 160 -4.98 4.40 23.37
C SER A 160 -4.73 5.00 24.75
N GLY A 161 -4.38 6.28 24.76
CA GLY A 161 -4.09 7.04 25.98
C GLY A 161 -2.59 7.08 26.33
N PRO A 162 -2.23 7.89 27.34
CA PRO A 162 -0.84 8.07 27.75
C PRO A 162 -0.29 6.84 28.46
N ASN A 163 1.03 6.82 28.70
CA ASN A 163 1.78 5.74 29.34
C ASN A 163 1.70 4.39 28.60
N ASN A 164 1.58 4.42 27.27
CA ASN A 164 1.53 3.20 26.49
C ASN A 164 2.93 2.65 26.18
N TYR A 165 3.05 1.33 26.29
CA TYR A 165 4.09 0.55 25.64
C TYR A 165 3.86 0.55 24.13
N VAL A 166 4.93 0.64 23.33
CA VAL A 166 4.89 0.44 21.88
C VAL A 166 5.94 -0.58 21.45
N ARG A 167 5.54 -1.47 20.54
CA ARG A 167 6.38 -2.54 20.01
C ARG A 167 7.61 -2.02 19.26
N LYS A 168 7.48 -0.86 18.60
CA LYS A 168 8.57 -0.26 17.84
C LYS A 168 9.79 0.12 18.69
N HIS A 169 9.63 0.27 20.01
CA HIS A 169 10.72 0.58 20.96
C HIS A 169 11.23 -0.67 21.71
N ASN A 170 10.83 -1.85 21.24
CA ASN A 170 11.23 -3.14 21.78
C ASN A 170 12.04 -3.89 20.70
N PRO A 171 13.36 -4.02 20.85
CA PRO A 171 14.20 -4.45 19.75
C PRO A 171 14.07 -5.96 19.46
N LEU A 172 14.06 -6.84 20.47
CA LEU A 172 14.06 -8.29 20.23
C LEU A 172 12.69 -8.90 19.90
N VAL A 173 11.57 -8.26 20.28
CA VAL A 173 10.22 -8.74 19.90
C VAL A 173 9.97 -8.70 18.38
N ILE A 174 10.81 -7.97 17.64
CA ILE A 174 10.73 -7.82 16.18
C ILE A 174 11.25 -9.07 15.44
N PHE A 175 12.02 -9.94 16.10
CA PHE A 175 12.70 -11.07 15.46
C PHE A 175 12.05 -12.42 15.79
N ASN A 176 11.74 -13.22 14.77
CA ASN A 176 11.22 -14.59 14.94
C ASN A 176 12.18 -15.53 15.67
N SER A 177 13.49 -15.27 15.63
CA SER A 177 14.48 -16.02 16.43
C SER A 177 14.27 -15.84 17.94
N VAL A 178 13.45 -14.88 18.36
CA VAL A 178 13.07 -14.61 19.74
C VAL A 178 11.59 -14.93 19.97
N THR A 179 10.69 -14.46 19.11
CA THR A 179 9.24 -14.63 19.32
C THR A 179 8.73 -16.04 19.13
N ASP A 180 9.41 -16.86 18.32
CA ASP A 180 9.06 -18.27 18.13
C ASP A 180 9.70 -19.19 19.20
N ASP A 181 10.61 -18.65 20.03
CA ASP A 181 11.19 -19.36 21.18
C ASP A 181 10.46 -18.96 22.47
N ALA A 182 9.70 -19.89 23.02
CA ALA A 182 8.88 -19.65 24.21
C ALA A 182 9.68 -19.20 25.45
N THR A 183 10.98 -19.52 25.52
CA THR A 183 11.84 -19.12 26.64
C THR A 183 12.41 -17.73 26.42
N ARG A 184 12.92 -17.44 25.20
CA ARG A 184 13.44 -16.11 24.84
C ARG A 184 12.34 -15.05 24.90
N LEU A 185 11.16 -15.36 24.39
CA LEU A 185 10.02 -14.45 24.41
C LEU A 185 9.64 -13.98 25.84
N ARG A 186 9.76 -14.86 26.84
CA ARG A 186 9.44 -14.56 28.25
C ARG A 186 10.52 -13.73 28.97
N GLN A 187 11.68 -13.50 28.34
CA GLN A 187 12.74 -12.61 28.86
C GLN A 187 12.47 -11.13 28.54
N ILE A 188 11.45 -10.85 27.71
CA ILE A 188 10.90 -9.52 27.43
C ILE A 188 9.77 -9.25 28.44
N LYS A 189 9.95 -8.30 29.34
CA LYS A 189 9.19 -8.17 30.60
C LYS A 189 8.78 -6.73 30.89
N ASN A 190 7.89 -6.55 31.86
CA ASN A 190 7.52 -5.24 32.40
C ASN A 190 8.54 -4.79 33.48
N PHE A 191 8.54 -3.50 33.78
CA PHE A 191 9.26 -2.87 34.90
C PHE A 191 8.90 -3.45 36.28
N THR A 192 7.69 -3.98 36.49
CA THR A 192 7.39 -4.71 37.73
C THR A 192 8.38 -5.86 37.94
N SER A 193 8.67 -6.62 36.88
CA SER A 193 9.68 -7.68 36.91
C SER A 193 11.11 -7.14 37.03
N PHE A 194 11.41 -5.93 36.56
CA PHE A 194 12.71 -5.29 36.79
C PHE A 194 12.97 -5.09 38.28
N TYR A 195 11.99 -4.56 39.01
CA TYR A 195 12.11 -4.36 40.45
C TYR A 195 12.13 -5.69 41.20
N ASP A 196 11.29 -6.66 40.81
CA ASP A 196 11.37 -8.02 41.36
C ASP A 196 12.77 -8.63 41.16
N ASP A 197 13.36 -8.47 39.98
CA ASP A 197 14.69 -8.99 39.67
C ASP A 197 15.83 -8.22 40.36
N LEU A 198 15.63 -6.93 40.63
CA LEU A 198 16.56 -6.11 41.41
C LEU A 198 16.55 -6.55 42.88
N ASP A 199 15.36 -6.68 43.48
CA ASP A 199 15.17 -7.02 44.90
C ASP A 199 15.61 -8.46 45.20
N ASN A 200 15.44 -9.37 44.23
CA ASN A 200 15.88 -10.77 44.35
C ASN A 200 17.33 -11.01 43.90
N GLU A 201 18.09 -9.96 43.59
CA GLU A 201 19.45 -10.05 43.06
C GLU A 201 19.58 -10.97 41.82
N SER A 202 18.57 -10.93 40.93
CA SER A 202 18.46 -11.77 39.73
C SER A 202 18.46 -11.01 38.39
N LEU A 203 18.85 -9.73 38.39
CA LEU A 203 19.08 -8.98 37.13
C LEU A 203 20.01 -9.73 36.16
N PRO A 204 19.66 -9.83 34.86
CA PRO A 204 20.50 -10.47 33.85
C PRO A 204 21.77 -9.64 33.58
N GLN A 205 22.78 -10.28 32.99
CA GLN A 205 24.06 -9.61 32.67
C GLN A 205 23.92 -8.59 31.53
N TYR A 206 22.99 -8.80 30.60
CA TYR A 206 22.58 -7.77 29.64
C TYR A 206 21.12 -7.39 29.86
N SER A 207 20.82 -6.10 30.01
CA SER A 207 19.44 -5.60 30.08
C SER A 207 19.23 -4.49 29.06
N PHE A 208 18.15 -4.55 28.31
CA PHE A 208 17.68 -3.42 27.49
C PHE A 208 16.41 -2.83 28.13
N ILE A 209 16.38 -1.54 28.39
CA ILE A 209 15.33 -0.86 29.14
C ILE A 209 14.75 0.26 28.29
N THR A 210 13.43 0.20 28.07
CA THR A 210 12.70 1.28 27.40
C THR A 210 11.55 1.74 28.31
N PRO A 211 11.45 3.05 28.64
CA PRO A 211 10.28 3.62 29.28
C PRO A 211 9.07 3.62 28.34
N ASN A 212 7.90 3.95 28.86
CA ASN A 212 6.70 4.11 28.04
C ASN A 212 6.75 5.46 27.31
N MET A 213 5.85 5.65 26.34
CA MET A 213 5.79 6.85 25.47
C MET A 213 5.68 8.19 26.21
N THR A 214 5.30 8.19 27.49
CA THR A 214 5.26 9.40 28.31
C THR A 214 6.61 9.66 28.98
N ASN A 215 7.22 8.62 29.53
CA ASN A 215 8.47 8.69 30.28
C ASN A 215 9.71 8.74 29.39
N ASP A 216 9.65 8.18 28.17
CA ASP A 216 10.73 8.23 27.19
C ASP A 216 10.89 9.62 26.54
N GLY A 217 9.83 10.44 26.57
CA GLY A 217 9.81 11.79 26.02
C GLY A 217 8.93 11.97 24.77
N HIS A 218 8.36 10.89 24.20
CA HIS A 218 7.61 10.94 22.94
C HIS A 218 6.36 11.81 23.02
N ASP A 219 5.49 11.52 23.98
CA ASP A 219 4.22 12.21 24.22
C ASP A 219 4.41 13.41 25.18
N THR A 220 5.65 13.65 25.61
CA THR A 220 6.04 14.74 26.51
C THR A 220 7.16 15.60 25.89
N ASN A 221 8.34 15.64 26.51
CA ASN A 221 9.51 16.38 26.05
C ASN A 221 10.78 16.00 26.86
N VAL A 222 11.93 16.49 26.41
CA VAL A 222 13.24 16.26 27.03
C VAL A 222 13.33 16.62 28.51
N ALA A 223 12.62 17.66 28.97
CA ALA A 223 12.66 18.03 30.38
C ALA A 223 11.95 16.98 31.25
N PHE A 224 10.86 16.39 30.73
CA PHE A 224 10.15 15.31 31.39
C PHE A 224 10.97 14.02 31.41
N SER A 225 11.51 13.60 30.26
CA SER A 225 12.32 12.38 30.17
C SER A 225 13.66 12.51 30.90
N GLY A 226 14.26 13.70 30.95
CA GLY A 226 15.45 14.00 31.77
C GLY A 226 15.17 13.89 33.27
N THR A 227 14.06 14.48 33.74
CA THR A 227 13.61 14.34 35.13
C THR A 227 13.32 12.88 35.48
N TRP A 228 12.63 12.15 34.59
CA TRP A 228 12.34 10.73 34.75
C TRP A 228 13.64 9.92 34.87
N SER A 229 14.60 10.14 33.95
CA SER A 229 15.87 9.41 33.90
C SER A 229 16.69 9.61 35.15
N TYR A 230 16.77 10.85 35.64
CA TYR A 230 17.45 11.16 36.89
C TYR A 230 16.79 10.47 38.07
N ASN A 231 15.47 10.54 38.19
CA ASN A 231 14.76 9.88 39.30
C ASN A 231 14.90 8.35 39.24
N PHE A 232 14.80 7.76 38.06
CA PHE A 232 14.97 6.32 37.86
C PHE A 232 16.38 5.86 38.24
N LEU A 233 17.41 6.59 37.82
CA LEU A 233 18.81 6.24 38.11
C LEU A 233 19.27 6.64 39.51
N ALA A 234 18.72 7.68 40.13
CA ALA A 234 19.22 8.24 41.39
C ALA A 234 19.28 7.20 42.53
N ASP A 235 18.30 6.30 42.61
CA ASP A 235 18.29 5.25 43.64
C ASP A 235 19.02 3.98 43.18
N LEU A 236 18.98 3.66 41.89
CA LEU A 236 19.74 2.53 41.32
C LEU A 236 21.25 2.73 41.47
N LEU A 237 21.75 3.95 41.28
CA LEU A 237 23.17 4.28 41.43
C LEU A 237 23.66 4.21 42.89
N LYS A 238 22.76 4.15 43.88
CA LYS A 238 23.08 3.92 45.29
C LYS A 238 23.00 2.45 45.69
N ASN A 239 22.36 1.61 44.88
CA ASN A 239 22.15 0.20 45.17
C ASN A 239 23.43 -0.61 44.88
N GLU A 240 23.97 -1.29 45.90
CA GLU A 240 25.24 -2.02 45.79
C GLU A 240 25.17 -3.18 44.78
N TYR A 241 24.08 -3.94 44.76
CA TYR A 241 23.89 -5.04 43.81
C TYR A 241 23.78 -4.54 42.37
N PHE A 242 23.03 -3.46 42.16
CA PHE A 242 22.88 -2.83 40.84
C PHE A 242 24.23 -2.29 40.34
N MET A 243 25.01 -1.65 41.21
CA MET A 243 26.26 -0.99 40.81
C MET A 243 27.45 -1.92 40.63
N LYS A 244 27.43 -3.09 41.26
CA LYS A 244 28.56 -4.04 41.23
C LYS A 244 28.95 -4.44 39.81
N ASP A 245 30.11 -3.95 39.36
CA ASP A 245 30.68 -4.18 38.02
C ASP A 245 29.70 -3.92 36.86
N THR A 246 28.74 -3.01 37.06
CA THR A 246 27.73 -2.66 36.06
C THR A 246 28.14 -1.40 35.29
N LEU A 247 28.04 -1.47 33.97
CA LEU A 247 28.05 -0.33 33.08
C LEU A 247 26.62 -0.06 32.60
N VAL A 248 26.13 1.15 32.78
CA VAL A 248 24.83 1.61 32.31
C VAL A 248 25.07 2.62 31.20
N MET A 249 24.39 2.46 30.07
CA MET A 249 24.31 3.45 29.01
C MET A 249 22.91 4.07 29.00
N LEU A 250 22.83 5.39 29.08
CA LEU A 250 21.60 6.15 28.85
C LEU A 250 21.75 6.90 27.52
N THR A 251 20.84 6.67 26.58
CA THR A 251 20.88 7.26 25.24
C THR A 251 19.50 7.60 24.70
N PHE A 252 19.46 8.22 23.53
CA PHE A 252 18.25 8.46 22.74
C PHE A 252 18.32 7.62 21.46
N ASP A 253 17.17 7.18 20.97
CA ASP A 253 17.08 6.35 19.77
C ASP A 253 17.52 7.09 18.50
N GLU A 254 17.15 8.37 18.36
CA GLU A 254 17.47 9.26 17.23
C GLU A 254 17.40 10.76 17.60
N GLY A 255 17.78 11.63 16.66
CA GLY A 255 17.57 13.08 16.76
C GLY A 255 16.12 13.47 16.48
N GLY A 256 15.64 14.56 17.08
CA GLY A 256 14.27 15.05 16.85
C GLY A 256 14.11 15.73 15.47
N ASN A 257 15.20 16.23 14.89
CA ASN A 257 15.16 16.95 13.63
C ASN A 257 15.83 16.20 12.47
N TYR A 258 15.00 15.73 11.55
CA TYR A 258 15.37 14.90 10.40
C TYR A 258 16.24 15.62 9.35
N THR A 259 16.49 16.93 9.53
CA THR A 259 17.38 17.72 8.67
C THR A 259 18.74 18.03 9.32
N HIS A 260 18.86 17.78 10.63
CA HIS A 260 20.08 18.00 11.39
C HIS A 260 20.92 16.72 11.48
N PRO A 261 22.19 16.81 11.92
CA PRO A 261 22.97 15.63 12.23
C PRO A 261 22.27 14.72 13.25
N ASN A 262 22.18 13.40 12.98
CA ASN A 262 21.56 12.39 13.86
C ASN A 262 22.43 12.05 15.08
N SER A 263 23.07 13.06 15.68
CA SER A 263 23.85 12.92 16.90
C SER A 263 22.92 12.95 18.10
N VAL A 264 23.09 12.00 19.02
CA VAL A 264 22.23 11.81 20.18
C VAL A 264 23.02 11.93 21.47
N TYR A 265 22.38 12.44 22.51
CA TYR A 265 22.96 12.45 23.85
C TYR A 265 23.20 11.01 24.30
N THR A 266 24.41 10.71 24.77
CA THR A 266 24.72 9.39 25.35
C THR A 266 25.63 9.54 26.55
N LEU A 267 25.30 8.85 27.64
CA LEU A 267 26.02 8.89 28.89
C LEU A 267 26.29 7.47 29.39
N LEU A 268 27.54 7.19 29.73
CA LEU A 268 27.91 6.00 30.48
C LEU A 268 27.97 6.33 31.98
N VAL A 269 27.27 5.57 32.82
CA VAL A 269 27.33 5.62 34.29
C VAL A 269 27.47 4.22 34.87
N GLY A 270 27.68 4.08 36.17
CA GLY A 270 27.71 2.78 36.85
C GLY A 270 29.02 2.48 37.57
N GLY A 271 29.04 1.39 38.34
CA GLY A 271 30.18 1.02 39.19
C GLY A 271 31.37 0.45 38.42
N ALA A 272 31.20 0.08 37.15
CA ALA A 272 32.31 -0.34 36.30
C ALA A 272 33.20 0.84 35.82
N ILE A 273 32.74 2.09 35.97
CA ILE A 273 33.49 3.27 35.54
C ILE A 273 34.56 3.61 36.59
N PRO A 274 35.86 3.63 36.21
CA PRO A 274 36.93 4.09 37.09
C PRO A 274 36.71 5.53 37.55
N ASP A 275 37.03 5.84 38.81
CA ASP A 275 36.78 7.16 39.40
C ASP A 275 37.41 8.32 38.62
N HIS A 276 38.59 8.11 38.03
CA HIS A 276 39.29 9.12 37.23
C HIS A 276 38.62 9.45 35.87
N LEU A 277 37.65 8.65 35.45
CA LEU A 277 36.87 8.88 34.21
C LEU A 277 35.49 9.48 34.50
N LYS A 278 35.05 9.58 35.76
CA LYS A 278 33.77 10.23 36.10
C LYS A 278 33.85 11.73 35.84
N GLY A 279 32.82 12.28 35.21
CA GLY A 279 32.75 13.68 34.78
C GLY A 279 33.58 14.01 33.54
N THR A 280 34.05 13.00 32.79
CA THR A 280 34.83 13.20 31.56
C THR A 280 33.96 13.12 30.30
N THR A 281 34.51 13.59 29.18
CA THR A 281 33.87 13.52 27.86
C THR A 281 34.72 12.67 26.93
N ASP A 282 34.09 11.74 26.21
CA ASP A 282 34.69 10.96 25.13
C ASP A 282 34.12 11.42 23.78
N SER A 283 35.01 11.85 22.88
CA SER A 283 34.69 12.35 21.54
C SER A 283 34.95 11.34 20.42
N THR A 284 35.22 10.08 20.77
CA THR A 284 35.30 8.98 19.82
C THR A 284 33.97 8.84 19.08
N PHE A 285 34.03 8.61 17.77
CA PHE A 285 32.84 8.37 16.96
C PHE A 285 32.20 7.02 17.31
N TYR A 286 30.92 7.05 17.67
CA TYR A 286 30.12 5.87 17.94
C TYR A 286 28.81 5.88 17.17
N THR A 287 28.27 4.68 16.99
CA THR A 287 26.89 4.43 16.55
C THR A 287 26.27 3.33 17.42
N HIS A 288 24.96 3.09 17.30
CA HIS A 288 24.27 1.96 17.94
C HIS A 288 24.98 0.61 17.77
N TYR A 289 25.67 0.39 16.65
CA TYR A 289 26.45 -0.84 16.40
C TYR A 289 27.70 -0.99 17.29
N SER A 290 28.18 0.11 17.87
CA SER A 290 29.37 0.14 18.74
C SER A 290 29.11 -0.59 20.05
N VAL A 291 27.84 -0.66 20.49
CA VAL A 291 27.42 -1.42 21.67
C VAL A 291 27.63 -2.92 21.42
N ILE A 292 27.09 -3.47 20.33
CA ILE A 292 27.26 -4.89 19.95
C ILE A 292 28.75 -5.24 19.86
N ALA A 293 29.54 -4.38 19.21
CA ALA A 293 30.99 -4.57 19.06
C ALA A 293 31.70 -4.57 20.43
N SER A 294 31.34 -3.66 21.33
CA SER A 294 31.94 -3.53 22.66
C SER A 294 31.56 -4.70 23.58
N LEU A 295 30.32 -5.17 23.52
CA LEU A 295 29.87 -6.36 24.26
C LEU A 295 30.59 -7.61 23.76
N SER A 296 30.79 -7.71 22.44
CA SER A 296 31.58 -8.79 21.85
C SER A 296 33.03 -8.76 22.32
N ALA A 297 33.65 -7.59 22.41
CA ALA A 297 35.01 -7.43 22.94
C ALA A 297 35.10 -7.75 24.44
N ASN A 298 34.11 -7.31 25.21
CA ASN A 298 34.06 -7.43 26.67
C ASN A 298 33.89 -8.90 27.12
N TRP A 299 33.01 -9.66 26.45
CA TRP A 299 32.72 -11.06 26.80
C TRP A 299 33.27 -12.09 25.81
N GLU A 300 34.07 -11.64 24.83
CA GLU A 300 34.66 -12.48 23.78
C GLU A 300 33.59 -13.26 23.00
N LEU A 301 32.55 -12.53 22.59
CA LEU A 301 31.49 -13.05 21.71
C LEU A 301 31.94 -12.96 20.25
N PRO A 302 31.38 -13.78 19.35
CA PRO A 302 31.54 -13.56 17.92
C PRO A 302 30.80 -12.30 17.46
N SER A 303 31.05 -11.88 16.22
CA SER A 303 30.31 -10.79 15.56
C SER A 303 29.10 -11.30 14.78
N LEU A 304 28.08 -10.47 14.59
CA LEU A 304 26.98 -10.72 13.64
C LEU A 304 27.43 -10.62 12.18
N GLY A 305 28.66 -10.15 11.94
CA GLY A 305 29.21 -9.94 10.60
C GLY A 305 28.58 -8.76 9.88
N ARG A 306 27.90 -7.86 10.60
CA ARG A 306 27.20 -6.70 10.05
C ARG A 306 27.92 -5.42 10.48
N TRP A 307 27.22 -4.31 10.70
CA TRP A 307 27.87 -3.04 11.01
C TRP A 307 28.58 -3.03 12.37
N ASP A 308 28.28 -4.00 13.24
CA ASP A 308 29.05 -4.31 14.45
C ASP A 308 30.51 -4.72 14.13
N CYS A 309 30.77 -5.26 12.94
CA CYS A 309 32.08 -5.76 12.58
C CYS A 309 33.13 -4.65 12.40
N GLY A 310 32.71 -3.48 11.89
CA GLY A 310 33.56 -2.33 11.62
C GLY A 310 33.48 -1.22 12.67
N ALA A 311 32.45 -1.24 13.53
CA ALA A 311 32.18 -0.22 14.52
C ALA A 311 33.36 0.00 15.50
N ASN A 312 33.46 1.21 16.05
CA ASN A 312 34.38 1.51 17.13
C ASN A 312 33.92 0.82 18.43
N LEU A 313 34.84 0.58 19.35
CA LEU A 313 34.56 0.06 20.69
C LEU A 313 34.51 1.21 21.68
N LEU A 314 33.59 1.18 22.64
CA LEU A 314 33.58 2.14 23.76
C LEU A 314 34.99 2.24 24.35
N SER A 315 35.55 3.44 24.50
CA SER A 315 36.98 3.64 24.77
C SER A 315 37.51 2.84 25.94
N LEU A 316 36.75 2.74 27.04
CA LEU A 316 37.09 1.90 28.19
C LEU A 316 37.30 0.41 27.84
N VAL A 317 36.55 -0.11 26.87
CA VAL A 317 36.70 -1.46 26.33
C VAL A 317 37.85 -1.52 25.34
N ALA A 318 37.95 -0.54 24.44
CA ALA A 318 39.02 -0.44 23.45
C ALA A 318 40.40 -0.48 24.11
N ASP A 319 40.60 0.32 25.16
CA ASP A 319 41.83 0.40 25.93
C ASP A 319 42.16 -0.95 26.60
N LYS A 320 41.15 -1.60 27.17
CA LYS A 320 41.32 -2.89 27.84
C LYS A 320 41.73 -4.01 26.88
N VAL A 321 41.23 -4.01 25.65
CA VAL A 321 41.54 -5.02 24.64
C VAL A 321 42.62 -4.58 23.65
N ASN A 322 43.25 -3.43 23.89
CA ASN A 322 44.29 -2.83 23.07
C ASN A 322 43.86 -2.59 21.60
N TYR A 323 42.59 -2.21 21.41
CA TYR A 323 42.03 -1.83 20.12
C TYR A 323 42.15 -0.32 19.89
N ILE A 324 42.44 0.08 18.66
CA ILE A 324 42.53 1.49 18.27
C ILE A 324 41.31 1.85 17.43
N ASN A 325 40.48 2.72 17.99
CA ASN A 325 39.31 3.27 17.32
C ASN A 325 39.69 4.13 16.10
N TYR A 326 38.78 4.17 15.13
CA TYR A 326 38.86 5.08 14.01
C TYR A 326 38.40 6.48 14.41
N ASP A 327 39.17 7.47 13.99
CA ASP A 327 38.76 8.86 13.88
C ASP A 327 37.94 9.03 12.60
N VAL A 328 36.74 9.58 12.70
CA VAL A 328 35.74 9.65 11.61
C VAL A 328 35.31 11.09 11.41
N ASP A 329 35.49 11.60 10.19
CA ASP A 329 35.09 12.96 9.81
C ASP A 329 33.62 12.99 9.38
N MET A 330 32.76 13.44 10.30
CA MET A 330 31.32 13.62 10.09
C MET A 330 30.94 15.03 9.61
N THR A 331 31.91 15.86 9.21
CA THR A 331 31.63 17.23 8.73
C THR A 331 30.68 17.21 7.54
N ASN A 332 29.52 17.88 7.67
CA ASN A 332 28.44 17.92 6.68
C ASN A 332 27.82 16.54 6.34
N ARG A 333 27.65 15.67 7.35
CA ARG A 333 26.99 14.37 7.21
C ARG A 333 26.00 14.16 8.35
N ASN A 334 24.86 13.53 8.05
CA ASN A 334 23.76 13.47 9.00
C ASN A 334 23.39 12.06 9.49
N LEU A 335 23.55 10.99 8.68
CA LEU A 335 23.04 9.63 9.02
C LEU A 335 21.51 9.56 9.26
N ASN A 336 20.74 10.27 8.43
CA ASN A 336 19.27 10.38 8.56
C ASN A 336 18.49 9.48 7.59
N THR A 337 19.15 8.53 6.93
CA THR A 337 18.53 7.87 5.77
C THR A 337 19.01 6.44 5.59
N SER A 338 18.03 5.54 5.55
CA SER A 338 18.23 4.12 5.31
C SER A 338 18.61 3.83 3.86
N TYR A 339 19.50 2.84 3.67
CA TYR A 339 19.74 2.20 2.39
C TYR A 339 18.55 1.37 1.91
N PRO A 340 18.45 1.08 0.60
CA PRO A 340 17.41 0.18 0.09
C PRO A 340 17.46 -1.19 0.76
N GLY A 341 16.30 -1.77 1.05
CA GLY A 341 16.23 -3.07 1.72
C GLY A 341 14.80 -3.61 1.82
N PRO A 342 14.65 -4.85 2.33
CA PRO A 342 13.37 -5.55 2.35
C PRO A 342 12.35 -4.96 3.33
N LEU A 343 12.81 -4.19 4.32
CA LEU A 343 11.95 -3.54 5.29
C LEU A 343 11.64 -2.08 4.93
N SER A 344 12.10 -1.61 3.77
CA SER A 344 11.85 -0.26 3.28
C SER A 344 10.49 -0.15 2.61
N THR A 345 9.74 0.91 2.91
CA THR A 345 8.51 1.30 2.22
C THR A 345 8.79 2.25 1.05
N LYS A 346 9.88 3.04 1.10
CA LYS A 346 10.22 4.05 0.08
C LYS A 346 11.23 3.54 -0.95
N LYS A 347 12.21 2.74 -0.50
CA LYS A 347 13.31 2.17 -1.28
C LYS A 347 13.33 0.64 -1.17
N TYR A 348 12.15 0.02 -1.33
CA TYR A 348 12.00 -1.42 -1.22
C TYR A 348 12.94 -2.19 -2.16
N SER A 349 13.65 -3.16 -1.60
CA SER A 349 14.43 -4.16 -2.33
C SER A 349 14.22 -5.52 -1.67
N SER A 350 13.79 -6.53 -2.41
CA SER A 350 13.53 -7.86 -1.85
C SER A 350 14.80 -8.59 -1.38
N ALA A 351 15.98 -8.07 -1.67
CA ALA A 351 17.25 -8.67 -1.27
C ALA A 351 17.62 -8.29 0.17
N TRP A 352 17.73 -9.30 1.05
CA TRP A 352 18.25 -9.14 2.39
C TRP A 352 19.76 -8.88 2.38
N PRO A 353 20.27 -7.89 3.14
CA PRO A 353 21.70 -7.66 3.28
C PRO A 353 22.43 -8.90 3.83
N VAL A 354 23.35 -9.43 3.02
CA VAL A 354 24.20 -10.59 3.31
C VAL A 354 25.35 -10.12 4.20
N PRO A 355 25.48 -10.62 5.45
CA PRO A 355 26.56 -10.26 6.35
C PRO A 355 27.91 -10.82 5.87
N LEU A 356 28.98 -10.27 6.42
CA LEU A 356 30.32 -10.82 6.27
C LEU A 356 30.40 -12.20 6.95
N THR A 357 30.84 -13.22 6.22
CA THR A 357 30.94 -14.59 6.74
C THR A 357 32.38 -15.11 6.90
N LYS A 358 33.33 -14.58 6.13
CA LYS A 358 34.73 -15.07 6.08
C LYS A 358 35.73 -13.92 5.94
N GLY A 359 36.96 -14.17 6.39
CA GLY A 359 38.15 -13.46 5.91
C GLY A 359 38.54 -12.16 6.62
N VAL A 360 37.88 -11.77 7.72
CA VAL A 360 38.25 -10.53 8.46
C VAL A 360 38.06 -10.69 9.97
N ARG A 361 38.96 -10.09 10.74
CA ARG A 361 38.82 -9.85 12.17
C ARG A 361 38.00 -8.58 12.38
N CYS A 362 36.82 -8.72 12.95
CA CYS A 362 35.96 -7.61 13.33
C CYS A 362 36.56 -6.83 14.52
N SER A 363 36.14 -5.58 14.72
CA SER A 363 36.64 -4.71 15.80
C SER A 363 36.53 -5.37 17.17
N GLY A 364 35.34 -5.93 17.48
CA GLY A 364 35.07 -6.54 18.77
C GLY A 364 35.22 -8.06 18.84
N ALA A 365 35.45 -8.73 17.71
CA ALA A 365 35.37 -10.19 17.64
C ALA A 365 36.41 -10.81 16.72
N SER A 366 36.92 -11.98 17.10
CA SER A 366 37.90 -12.72 16.29
C SER A 366 37.26 -13.51 15.15
N ASN A 367 35.96 -13.79 15.24
CA ASN A 367 35.20 -14.57 14.27
C ASN A 367 33.75 -14.07 14.18
N VAL A 368 33.08 -14.43 13.08
CA VAL A 368 31.64 -14.24 12.89
C VAL A 368 30.89 -15.42 13.50
N LEU A 369 29.67 -15.19 13.98
CA LEU A 369 28.81 -16.18 14.59
C LEU A 369 28.61 -17.38 13.63
N HIS A 370 28.77 -18.59 14.16
CA HIS A 370 28.75 -19.81 13.33
C HIS A 370 27.43 -19.99 12.58
N SER A 371 26.28 -19.68 13.21
CA SER A 371 24.97 -19.73 12.54
C SER A 371 24.89 -18.75 11.36
N VAL A 372 25.47 -17.55 11.48
CA VAL A 372 25.57 -16.59 10.37
C VAL A 372 26.44 -17.15 9.25
N GLN A 373 27.59 -17.75 9.57
CA GLN A 373 28.47 -18.37 8.59
C GLN A 373 27.79 -19.53 7.83
N GLN A 374 26.96 -20.31 8.53
CA GLN A 374 26.19 -21.40 7.94
C GLN A 374 25.05 -20.89 7.05
N THR A 375 24.22 -19.97 7.56
CA THR A 375 23.06 -19.41 6.84
C THR A 375 23.46 -18.73 5.53
N TYR A 376 24.58 -18.01 5.52
CA TYR A 376 25.05 -17.24 4.36
C TYR A 376 26.27 -17.86 3.67
N HIS A 377 26.47 -19.17 3.83
CA HIS A 377 27.64 -19.87 3.30
C HIS A 377 27.76 -19.71 1.77
N GLY A 378 28.91 -19.18 1.32
CA GLY A 378 29.22 -19.01 -0.10
C GLY A 378 28.59 -17.78 -0.76
N MET A 379 27.95 -16.91 0.04
CA MET A 379 27.47 -15.61 -0.42
C MET A 379 28.49 -14.51 -0.14
N GLU A 380 28.54 -13.51 -1.02
CA GLU A 380 29.39 -12.32 -0.85
C GLU A 380 28.67 -11.27 0.01
N PRO A 381 29.39 -10.54 0.89
CA PRO A 381 28.77 -9.52 1.74
C PRO A 381 28.19 -8.39 0.90
N THR A 382 27.00 -7.92 1.27
CA THR A 382 26.30 -6.84 0.55
C THR A 382 27.00 -5.50 0.67
N TYR A 383 27.47 -5.17 1.88
CA TYR A 383 28.18 -3.94 2.16
C TYR A 383 29.60 -4.22 2.66
N ASN A 384 30.43 -3.20 2.68
CA ASN A 384 31.71 -3.27 3.37
C ASN A 384 31.50 -3.07 4.87
N TYR A 385 31.06 -4.13 5.54
CA TYR A 385 30.80 -4.17 6.99
C TYR A 385 32.04 -3.93 7.87
N THR A 386 33.23 -3.82 7.29
CA THR A 386 34.46 -3.45 8.01
C THR A 386 34.67 -1.94 8.15
N SER A 387 33.78 -1.14 7.56
CA SER A 387 33.77 0.32 7.71
C SER A 387 33.26 0.73 9.09
N PRO A 388 33.86 1.74 9.75
CA PRO A 388 33.37 2.26 11.03
C PRO A 388 32.04 3.01 10.89
N VAL A 389 31.65 3.40 9.67
CA VAL A 389 30.39 4.09 9.39
C VAL A 389 29.53 3.25 8.44
N PRO A 390 28.22 3.07 8.72
CA PRO A 390 27.29 2.44 7.80
C PRO A 390 27.12 3.28 6.54
N TYR A 391 27.21 2.66 5.37
CA TYR A 391 27.11 3.35 4.08
C TYR A 391 26.61 2.44 2.97
N ASP A 392 26.06 3.07 1.91
CA ASP A 392 25.78 2.39 0.65
C ASP A 392 26.25 3.26 -0.53
N ALA A 393 27.37 2.85 -1.12
CA ALA A 393 27.98 3.55 -2.24
C ALA A 393 27.13 3.49 -3.52
N ALA A 394 26.29 2.46 -3.70
CA ALA A 394 25.44 2.32 -4.87
C ALA A 394 24.28 3.33 -4.84
N SER A 395 23.73 3.58 -3.65
CA SER A 395 22.63 4.54 -3.45
C SER A 395 23.09 5.94 -3.03
N GLY A 396 24.41 6.16 -2.91
CA GLY A 396 24.97 7.45 -2.53
C GLY A 396 24.81 7.82 -1.04
N ILE A 397 24.53 6.84 -0.17
CA ILE A 397 24.26 7.06 1.25
C ILE A 397 25.58 7.05 2.03
N ALA A 398 25.80 8.10 2.83
CA ALA A 398 26.99 8.29 3.66
C ALA A 398 28.33 8.19 2.88
N VAL A 399 28.31 8.50 1.58
CA VAL A 399 29.52 8.48 0.73
C VAL A 399 30.40 9.71 0.98
N GLY A 400 31.71 9.56 0.79
CA GLY A 400 32.70 10.62 0.94
C GLY A 400 33.18 10.86 2.37
N ILE A 401 32.70 10.09 3.35
CA ILE A 401 33.21 10.14 4.72
C ILE A 401 34.64 9.64 4.74
N LYS A 402 35.51 10.37 5.44
CA LYS A 402 36.91 10.01 5.66
C LYS A 402 37.04 9.46 7.06
N TYR A 403 37.82 8.41 7.20
CA TYR A 403 38.15 7.87 8.50
C TYR A 403 39.61 7.40 8.52
N SER A 404 40.24 7.53 9.67
CA SER A 404 41.64 7.18 9.84
C SER A 404 41.91 6.61 11.22
N ARG A 405 42.98 5.84 11.35
CA ARG A 405 43.51 5.45 12.66
C ARG A 405 45.01 5.33 12.59
N LYS A 406 45.69 5.66 13.69
CA LYS A 406 47.13 5.51 13.80
C LYS A 406 47.43 4.19 14.51
N GLY A 407 47.98 3.22 13.79
CA GLY A 407 48.32 1.91 14.35
C GLY A 407 49.41 2.01 15.43
N HIS A 408 49.50 0.98 16.28
CA HIS A 408 50.54 0.85 17.32
C HIS A 408 51.98 0.96 16.78
N ASN A 409 52.19 0.67 15.51
CA ASN A 409 53.47 0.80 14.80
C ASN A 409 53.75 2.22 14.27
N GLY A 410 52.91 3.21 14.61
CA GLY A 410 52.99 4.60 14.16
C GLY A 410 52.49 4.86 12.74
N LYS A 411 52.08 3.83 11.98
CA LYS A 411 51.54 4.00 10.62
C LYS A 411 50.08 4.45 10.67
N THR A 412 49.76 5.51 9.94
CA THR A 412 48.38 5.98 9.78
C THR A 412 47.70 5.21 8.65
N GLU A 413 46.62 4.53 8.96
CA GLU A 413 45.67 3.98 7.99
C GLU A 413 44.66 5.08 7.68
N LEU A 414 44.68 5.60 6.46
CA LEU A 414 43.73 6.62 6.00
C LEU A 414 42.87 6.03 4.88
N LYS A 415 41.54 6.07 5.06
CA LYS A 415 40.56 5.56 4.10
C LYS A 415 39.47 6.60 3.87
N SER A 416 38.84 6.51 2.71
CA SER A 416 37.70 7.35 2.32
C SER A 416 36.65 6.49 1.64
N ILE A 417 35.39 6.72 1.94
CA ILE A 417 34.27 6.04 1.27
C ILE A 417 34.10 6.64 -0.12
N GLN A 418 34.49 5.90 -1.17
CA GLN A 418 34.42 6.35 -2.56
C GLN A 418 33.11 5.93 -3.22
N LEU A 419 32.64 6.73 -4.19
CA LEU A 419 31.48 6.38 -5.01
C LEU A 419 31.82 5.17 -5.89
N SER A 420 31.00 4.12 -5.84
CA SER A 420 31.11 3.02 -6.79
C SER A 420 30.41 3.41 -8.09
N ILE A 421 31.15 3.96 -9.06
CA ILE A 421 30.64 4.05 -10.43
C ILE A 421 30.58 2.61 -10.97
N ALA A 422 29.40 2.01 -10.97
CA ALA A 422 29.19 0.71 -11.59
C ALA A 422 29.50 0.82 -13.09
N LYS A 423 30.68 0.37 -13.52
CA LYS A 423 30.90 0.03 -14.93
C LYS A 423 29.98 -1.15 -15.26
N PRO A 424 29.18 -1.09 -16.33
CA PRO A 424 28.33 -2.22 -16.70
C PRO A 424 29.21 -3.47 -16.94
N ARG A 425 29.00 -4.51 -16.13
CA ARG A 425 29.60 -5.83 -16.33
C ARG A 425 29.03 -6.43 -17.61
N VAL A 426 29.73 -6.23 -18.73
CA VAL A 426 29.54 -7.01 -19.94
C VAL A 426 30.03 -8.43 -19.65
N THR A 427 29.11 -9.34 -19.35
CA THR A 427 29.40 -10.77 -19.41
C THR A 427 29.68 -11.14 -20.86
N LYS A 428 30.96 -11.30 -21.20
CA LYS A 428 31.39 -11.93 -22.46
C LYS A 428 30.84 -13.36 -22.51
N ARG A 429 29.74 -13.57 -23.23
CA ARG A 429 29.50 -14.84 -23.91
C ARG A 429 30.08 -14.75 -25.31
N THR A 430 31.22 -15.40 -25.49
CA THR A 430 31.80 -15.72 -26.80
C THR A 430 30.82 -16.57 -27.60
N ALA A 431 30.27 -16.00 -28.66
CA ALA A 431 29.72 -16.75 -29.78
C ALA A 431 30.29 -16.14 -31.06
N SER A 432 31.21 -16.89 -31.66
CA SER A 432 31.84 -16.58 -32.94
C SER A 432 30.79 -16.48 -34.04
N CYS A 433 30.76 -15.36 -34.78
CA CYS A 433 30.21 -15.35 -36.12
C CYS A 433 31.04 -14.44 -37.02
N LYS A 434 31.44 -15.01 -38.16
CA LYS A 434 32.40 -14.46 -39.13
C LYS A 434 31.89 -13.18 -39.79
N ILE A 435 32.84 -12.28 -39.99
CA ILE A 435 32.80 -11.08 -40.82
C ILE A 435 32.44 -11.45 -42.27
N VAL A 436 31.50 -10.69 -42.86
CA VAL A 436 31.50 -10.36 -44.29
C VAL A 436 31.35 -8.83 -44.41
N ARG A 437 32.36 -8.22 -45.05
CA ARG A 437 32.50 -6.81 -45.42
C ARG A 437 31.37 -6.36 -46.38
N LEU A 438 31.06 -5.06 -46.35
CA LEU A 438 31.04 -4.12 -47.51
C LEU A 438 30.61 -2.74 -46.98
N CYS A 439 31.58 -1.85 -46.76
CA CYS A 439 31.88 -0.66 -47.58
C CYS A 439 31.00 0.56 -47.27
N ALA A 440 31.69 1.60 -46.81
CA ALA A 440 31.21 2.96 -46.65
C ALA A 440 31.48 3.75 -47.94
N ASP A 441 30.56 4.66 -48.23
CA ASP A 441 30.65 5.88 -49.06
C ASP A 441 29.38 6.68 -48.65
N GLN A 442 29.28 8.00 -48.54
CA GLN A 442 30.12 9.20 -48.60
C GLN A 442 29.14 10.38 -48.35
N CYS A 443 29.67 11.58 -48.08
CA CYS A 443 29.01 12.90 -48.24
C CYS A 443 28.10 13.48 -47.12
N THR A 444 28.78 14.16 -46.20
CA THR A 444 28.62 15.59 -45.80
C THR A 444 27.49 16.44 -46.43
N ILE A 445 26.87 17.33 -45.64
CA ILE A 445 27.01 18.81 -45.68
C ILE A 445 26.00 19.52 -44.75
N ASP A 446 26.56 20.42 -43.93
CA ASP A 446 26.15 21.72 -43.36
C ASP A 446 24.76 22.07 -42.79
N LEU A 447 24.85 22.60 -41.56
CA LEU A 447 23.96 23.52 -40.87
C LEU A 447 24.10 24.96 -41.39
N PRO A 448 23.05 25.80 -41.23
CA PRO A 448 23.22 27.23 -41.02
C PRO A 448 22.94 27.64 -39.56
N ARG A 449 23.81 28.51 -39.05
CA ARG A 449 23.73 29.24 -37.77
C ARG A 449 22.97 30.57 -37.89
N GLY A 450 22.53 31.08 -36.74
CA GLY A 450 22.19 32.49 -36.43
C GLY A 450 20.74 32.62 -35.95
N VAL A 451 20.35 33.30 -34.86
CA VAL A 451 20.86 34.35 -33.96
C VAL A 451 19.93 34.25 -32.71
N GLY A 452 20.32 34.24 -31.43
CA GLY A 452 20.97 35.27 -30.60
C GLY A 452 19.94 35.96 -29.66
N LEU A 453 20.32 36.13 -28.36
CA LEU A 453 19.66 36.89 -27.25
C LEU A 453 18.46 36.22 -26.54
N GLY A 454 18.26 36.27 -25.21
CA GLY A 454 18.93 36.95 -24.10
C GLY A 454 17.92 37.27 -22.97
N TRP A 455 18.20 36.79 -21.75
CA TRP A 455 17.95 37.40 -20.42
C TRP A 455 16.52 37.63 -19.81
N LEU A 456 16.50 37.39 -18.49
CA LEU A 456 15.74 37.99 -17.35
C LEU A 456 14.31 37.54 -17.00
N GLY A 457 14.14 37.16 -15.72
CA GLY A 457 13.16 37.85 -14.85
C GLY A 457 12.19 37.01 -14.00
N SER A 458 12.66 36.57 -12.83
CA SER A 458 12.04 36.68 -11.48
C SER A 458 10.51 36.62 -11.23
N CYS A 459 10.11 35.70 -10.30
CA CYS A 459 9.15 35.80 -9.17
C CYS A 459 7.65 36.19 -9.39
N PRO A 460 6.68 35.88 -8.48
CA PRO A 460 6.84 35.70 -7.03
C PRO A 460 6.05 34.56 -6.31
N ILE A 461 6.43 34.43 -5.04
CA ILE A 461 5.83 33.81 -3.84
C ILE A 461 4.32 34.06 -3.68
N ILE A 462 3.56 33.06 -3.19
CA ILE A 462 2.44 33.26 -2.25
C ILE A 462 2.46 32.15 -1.18
N THR A 463 2.81 32.56 0.04
CA THR A 463 2.60 31.90 1.33
C THR A 463 1.15 32.05 1.78
N PHE A 464 0.62 31.06 2.50
CA PHE A 464 -0.56 31.26 3.37
C PHE A 464 -0.31 30.58 4.72
N ASP A 465 0.01 31.41 5.71
CA ASP A 465 -0.28 31.17 7.12
C ASP A 465 -1.73 31.57 7.39
N ASN A 466 -2.43 30.83 8.26
CA ASN A 466 -3.29 31.44 9.27
C ASN A 466 -3.64 30.46 10.41
N VAL A 467 -3.35 30.95 11.61
CA VAL A 467 -3.61 30.46 12.96
C VAL A 467 -5.08 30.69 13.35
N ILE A 468 -5.73 29.73 14.04
CA ILE A 468 -6.76 30.00 15.07
C ILE A 468 -6.67 28.93 16.19
N HIS A 469 -6.40 29.39 17.42
CA HIS A 469 -6.57 28.68 18.71
C HIS A 469 -8.05 28.58 19.11
N ALA A 470 -8.44 27.52 19.87
CA ALA A 470 -9.08 27.62 21.19
C ALA A 470 -9.63 26.26 21.73
N ASP A 471 -9.04 25.85 22.85
CA ASP A 471 -9.53 25.14 24.05
C ASP A 471 -10.97 24.59 24.17
N GLY A 472 -11.09 23.45 24.87
CA GLY A 472 -12.25 23.15 25.72
C GLY A 472 -12.61 21.66 25.95
N THR A 473 -11.95 20.98 26.89
CA THR A 473 -12.52 19.85 27.69
C THR A 473 -13.57 20.39 28.71
N PRO A 474 -14.47 19.62 29.41
CA PRO A 474 -14.26 18.23 29.91
C PRO A 474 -15.50 17.28 30.14
N SER A 475 -15.21 15.96 30.24
CA SER A 475 -15.74 14.96 31.24
C SER A 475 -17.25 14.55 31.23
N ILE A 476 -17.77 13.31 31.46
CA ILE A 476 -17.69 12.37 32.61
C ILE A 476 -18.50 11.05 32.29
N ARG A 477 -17.92 9.88 32.65
CA ARG A 477 -18.45 8.63 33.29
C ARG A 477 -19.55 7.68 32.72
N ASN A 478 -19.18 6.38 32.81
CA ASN A 478 -19.87 5.18 33.34
C ASN A 478 -20.63 4.16 32.43
N ALA A 479 -20.08 2.93 32.49
CA ALA A 479 -20.51 1.53 32.20
C ALA A 479 -22.01 1.12 32.41
N PRO A 480 -22.49 -0.14 32.16
CA PRO A 480 -21.80 -1.41 31.82
C PRO A 480 -22.43 -2.32 30.71
N SER A 481 -21.70 -3.40 30.39
CA SER A 481 -21.98 -4.60 29.54
C SER A 481 -23.21 -5.45 29.99
N PRO A 482 -23.71 -6.51 29.28
CA PRO A 482 -22.97 -7.80 29.09
C PRO A 482 -23.40 -8.80 27.96
N LEU A 483 -22.60 -9.90 27.81
CA LEU A 483 -22.89 -11.27 27.26
C LEU A 483 -23.13 -11.44 25.73
N GLY A 484 -22.62 -12.46 25.01
CA GLY A 484 -21.85 -13.67 25.33
C GLY A 484 -21.64 -14.59 24.09
N GLU A 485 -20.75 -15.59 24.27
CA GLU A 485 -20.61 -16.91 23.60
C GLU A 485 -20.21 -17.00 22.11
N LYS A 486 -18.96 -17.40 21.75
CA LYS A 486 -18.25 -18.72 21.75
C LYS A 486 -18.62 -19.73 20.62
N ARG A 487 -17.61 -20.11 19.80
CA ARG A 487 -17.17 -21.48 19.36
C ARG A 487 -16.36 -21.39 18.04
N ILE A 488 -15.02 -21.53 18.03
CA ILE A 488 -14.15 -22.74 17.94
C ILE A 488 -14.31 -23.56 16.64
N PHE A 489 -13.26 -23.63 15.81
CA PHE A 489 -12.52 -24.87 15.40
C PHE A 489 -11.35 -24.57 14.42
N ALA A 490 -10.21 -25.23 14.66
CA ALA A 490 -8.97 -25.29 13.86
C ALA A 490 -8.69 -26.78 13.47
N PRO A 491 -7.54 -27.17 12.87
CA PRO A 491 -7.11 -27.01 11.47
C PRO A 491 -6.64 -28.35 10.82
N ILE A 492 -6.41 -28.42 9.49
CA ILE A 492 -5.62 -29.50 8.85
C ILE A 492 -4.78 -28.94 7.66
N VAL A 493 -3.50 -29.30 7.65
CA VAL A 493 -2.38 -28.92 6.75
C VAL A 493 -2.21 -29.91 5.59
N VAL A 494 -1.92 -29.45 4.34
CA VAL A 494 -1.19 -30.25 3.31
C VAL A 494 -0.41 -29.35 2.30
N HIS A 495 0.90 -29.61 2.16
CA HIS A 495 1.88 -29.17 1.13
C HIS A 495 1.73 -29.91 -0.20
N ILE A 496 1.93 -29.27 -1.39
CA ILE A 496 2.50 -29.90 -2.63
C ILE A 496 3.16 -28.87 -3.59
N ASP A 497 4.42 -29.15 -3.98
CA ASP A 497 5.25 -28.59 -5.08
C ASP A 497 4.89 -29.14 -6.47
N ILE A 498 5.06 -28.35 -7.56
CA ILE A 498 5.14 -28.89 -8.95
C ILE A 498 6.17 -28.15 -9.83
N VAL A 499 7.19 -28.90 -10.27
CA VAL A 499 8.07 -28.65 -11.42
C VAL A 499 7.72 -29.64 -12.55
N THR A 500 7.95 -29.21 -13.80
CA THR A 500 8.03 -29.98 -15.08
C THR A 500 6.76 -30.54 -15.73
N PHE A 501 6.45 -30.07 -16.96
CA PHE A 501 6.44 -30.93 -18.16
C PHE A 501 6.34 -30.12 -19.48
N LEU A 502 7.40 -30.17 -20.29
CA LEU A 502 7.39 -30.02 -21.75
C LEU A 502 7.89 -31.35 -22.31
N ASP A 503 7.19 -31.90 -23.31
CA ASP A 503 7.76 -32.31 -24.61
C ASP A 503 6.94 -33.47 -25.25
N ARG A 504 6.62 -33.28 -26.55
CA ARG A 504 6.55 -34.26 -27.66
C ARG A 504 5.53 -33.87 -28.74
N THR A 505 6.09 -33.64 -29.92
CA THR A 505 5.49 -33.50 -31.25
C THR A 505 5.31 -34.87 -31.93
N HIS A 506 4.30 -35.03 -32.80
CA HIS A 506 4.43 -35.40 -34.25
C HIS A 506 3.10 -35.72 -34.98
N LEU A 507 2.94 -35.06 -36.14
CA LEU A 507 2.42 -35.49 -37.47
C LEU A 507 1.12 -36.34 -37.64
N SER A 508 0.15 -35.80 -38.41
CA SER A 508 -0.29 -36.26 -39.76
C SER A 508 -1.70 -35.75 -40.16
N THR A 509 -1.96 -35.63 -41.47
CA THR A 509 -3.10 -34.94 -42.15
C THR A 509 -4.22 -35.92 -42.63
N PRO A 510 -5.18 -35.58 -43.54
CA PRO A 510 -6.58 -35.23 -43.25
C PRO A 510 -7.65 -36.11 -43.99
N THR A 511 -8.94 -36.12 -43.59
CA THR A 511 -10.06 -36.52 -44.49
C THR A 511 -11.46 -35.98 -44.12
N SER A 512 -12.11 -35.46 -45.17
CA SER A 512 -13.52 -35.38 -45.62
C SER A 512 -14.74 -35.86 -44.80
N ASP A 513 -15.79 -35.02 -44.85
CA ASP A 513 -17.24 -35.24 -45.04
C ASP A 513 -18.03 -36.34 -44.30
N GLY A 514 -19.23 -35.95 -43.84
CA GLY A 514 -20.31 -36.88 -43.51
C GLY A 514 -21.35 -36.34 -42.53
N SER A 515 -22.34 -35.61 -43.03
CA SER A 515 -23.56 -35.27 -42.29
C SER A 515 -24.46 -36.49 -42.07
N CYS A 516 -25.00 -36.67 -40.86
CA CYS A 516 -26.24 -37.43 -40.64
C CYS A 516 -27.03 -36.86 -39.46
N THR A 517 -28.24 -36.37 -39.78
CA THR A 517 -29.28 -35.90 -38.87
C THR A 517 -30.17 -37.09 -38.50
N VAL A 518 -30.45 -37.29 -37.20
CA VAL A 518 -31.61 -38.07 -36.74
C VAL A 518 -32.38 -37.23 -35.73
N ILE A 519 -33.65 -37.01 -36.06
CA ILE A 519 -34.69 -36.32 -35.28
C ILE A 519 -35.46 -37.39 -34.50
N VAL A 520 -35.59 -37.22 -33.18
CA VAL A 520 -36.81 -37.61 -32.45
C VAL A 520 -37.17 -36.49 -31.48
N SER A 521 -38.35 -35.93 -31.74
CA SER A 521 -39.07 -34.90 -30.98
C SER A 521 -39.71 -35.49 -29.73
N ILE A 522 -39.76 -34.71 -28.63
CA ILE A 522 -40.99 -34.40 -27.88
C ILE A 522 -40.81 -32.96 -27.32
N GLU A 523 -41.52 -32.04 -27.97
CA GLU A 523 -42.39 -30.97 -27.44
C GLU A 523 -42.35 -30.63 -25.93
N ASN A 524 -42.58 -29.41 -25.46
CA ASN A 524 -42.81 -28.06 -25.98
C ASN A 524 -42.75 -27.13 -24.75
N ILE A 525 -42.51 -25.82 -24.97
CA ILE A 525 -43.25 -24.66 -24.42
C ILE A 525 -42.36 -23.40 -24.36
N TRP A 526 -42.82 -22.37 -25.10
CA TRP A 526 -42.40 -20.96 -25.26
C TRP A 526 -41.51 -20.57 -26.44
N ASN A 527 -42.20 -20.34 -27.56
CA ASN A 527 -41.79 -19.50 -28.67
C ASN A 527 -42.77 -18.31 -28.75
N ILE A 528 -42.32 -17.07 -28.56
CA ILE A 528 -43.14 -15.87 -28.84
C ILE A 528 -42.27 -14.77 -29.46
N ARG A 529 -42.51 -14.53 -30.75
CA ARG A 529 -42.20 -13.29 -31.50
C ARG A 529 -43.50 -12.51 -31.77
N SER A 530 -43.29 -11.23 -32.13
CA SER A 530 -44.22 -10.19 -32.66
C SER A 530 -45.00 -9.36 -31.60
N SER A 531 -45.23 -8.05 -31.79
CA SER A 531 -45.50 -7.30 -33.04
C SER A 531 -45.29 -5.77 -32.88
N ASN A 532 -45.12 -5.12 -34.04
CA ASN A 532 -45.43 -3.75 -34.50
C ASN A 532 -45.94 -2.66 -33.53
N ASP A 533 -45.46 -1.43 -33.75
CA ASP A 533 -46.35 -0.27 -33.84
C ASP A 533 -45.75 0.84 -34.74
N ASP A 534 -46.63 1.45 -35.52
CA ASP A 534 -46.41 2.31 -36.68
C ASP A 534 -46.05 3.77 -36.31
N ARG A 535 -45.21 4.42 -37.14
CA ARG A 535 -45.26 5.88 -37.38
C ARG A 535 -44.97 6.17 -38.86
N PRO A 536 -45.59 7.22 -39.44
CA PRO A 536 -45.73 7.35 -40.88
C PRO A 536 -44.43 7.76 -41.58
N LYS A 537 -44.27 7.27 -42.80
CA LYS A 537 -43.26 7.67 -43.78
C LYS A 537 -43.43 9.14 -44.15
N ASN A 538 -42.34 9.89 -44.18
CA ASN A 538 -41.95 10.69 -45.34
C ASN A 538 -40.46 11.09 -45.27
N ASP A 539 -39.88 11.13 -46.48
CA ASP A 539 -38.61 11.72 -46.91
C ASP A 539 -37.27 10.96 -46.71
N SER A 540 -37.07 10.05 -47.68
CA SER A 540 -35.93 10.00 -48.63
C SER A 540 -34.49 10.18 -48.11
N GLY A 541 -33.81 9.06 -47.86
CA GLY A 541 -32.36 9.05 -47.67
C GLY A 541 -31.73 7.69 -47.34
N ARG A 542 -31.71 6.78 -48.33
CA ARG A 542 -30.90 5.55 -48.47
C ARG A 542 -29.79 5.34 -47.40
N TRP A 543 -29.99 4.45 -46.41
CA TRP A 543 -28.94 3.61 -45.81
C TRP A 543 -29.53 2.29 -45.26
N THR A 544 -28.98 1.18 -45.76
CA THR A 544 -29.36 -0.21 -45.53
C THR A 544 -28.79 -0.78 -44.23
N LYS A 545 -29.62 -1.55 -43.50
CA LYS A 545 -29.30 -2.65 -42.56
C LYS A 545 -28.00 -2.53 -41.73
N LEU A 546 -28.10 -2.05 -40.49
CA LEU A 546 -27.06 -2.25 -39.46
C LEU A 546 -27.60 -2.51 -38.04
N ASP A 547 -28.84 -2.97 -37.88
CA ASP A 547 -29.37 -3.40 -36.57
C ASP A 547 -29.57 -4.92 -36.55
N GLY A 548 -28.51 -5.66 -36.23
CA GLY A 548 -28.55 -7.13 -36.18
C GLY A 548 -27.33 -7.86 -35.62
N HIS A 549 -26.26 -7.16 -35.19
CA HIS A 549 -24.98 -7.80 -34.87
C HIS A 549 -24.58 -7.80 -33.37
N GLU A 550 -25.43 -7.41 -32.43
CA GLU A 550 -25.08 -7.30 -30.99
C GLU A 550 -24.87 -8.64 -30.23
N GLY A 551 -24.71 -9.78 -30.91
CA GLY A 551 -24.57 -11.08 -30.22
C GLY A 551 -23.69 -12.15 -30.86
N LYS A 552 -22.99 -11.89 -31.98
CA LYS A 552 -22.31 -12.95 -32.74
C LYS A 552 -20.79 -12.83 -32.89
N ASP A 553 -20.17 -11.67 -32.68
CA ASP A 553 -18.72 -11.52 -32.91
C ASP A 553 -17.93 -11.36 -31.61
N CYS A 554 -17.69 -12.49 -30.93
CA CYS A 554 -16.54 -12.65 -30.04
C CYS A 554 -15.42 -13.47 -30.70
N GLY A 555 -15.35 -13.48 -32.05
CA GLY A 555 -14.40 -14.26 -32.81
C GLY A 555 -12.96 -13.95 -32.41
N TYR A 556 -12.36 -14.89 -31.69
CA TYR A 556 -10.97 -14.89 -31.27
C TYR A 556 -10.23 -15.97 -32.03
N ASP A 557 -9.32 -15.57 -32.91
CA ASP A 557 -8.39 -16.51 -33.54
C ASP A 557 -7.01 -16.38 -32.88
N TRP A 558 -6.72 -17.28 -31.95
CA TRP A 558 -5.39 -17.42 -31.36
C TRP A 558 -4.36 -18.00 -32.35
N LYS A 559 -4.80 -18.72 -33.40
CA LYS A 559 -3.90 -19.38 -34.36
C LYS A 559 -3.35 -18.41 -35.41
N GLY A 560 -4.08 -17.34 -35.74
CA GLY A 560 -3.63 -16.31 -36.69
C GLY A 560 -2.53 -15.36 -36.18
N ARG A 561 -2.39 -15.16 -34.86
CA ARG A 561 -1.42 -14.19 -34.29
C ARG A 561 0.04 -14.62 -34.37
N LEU A 562 0.32 -15.93 -34.41
CA LEU A 562 1.69 -16.46 -34.52
C LEU A 562 2.15 -16.62 -35.98
N HIS A 563 1.26 -16.51 -36.96
CA HIS A 563 1.57 -16.71 -38.38
C HIS A 563 1.42 -15.46 -39.28
N ALA A 564 0.83 -14.37 -38.80
CA ALA A 564 0.76 -13.11 -39.54
C ALA A 564 2.04 -12.26 -39.39
N GLY A 565 3.13 -12.73 -39.98
CA GLY A 565 4.31 -11.90 -40.22
C GLY A 565 3.99 -10.81 -41.25
N ASN A 566 3.84 -9.56 -40.78
CA ASN A 566 4.16 -8.29 -41.47
C ASN A 566 3.34 -7.05 -41.02
N GLY A 567 2.55 -7.12 -39.95
CA GLY A 567 1.75 -5.94 -39.52
C GLY A 567 1.71 -5.62 -38.02
N SER A 568 1.78 -6.61 -37.13
CA SER A 568 1.30 -6.53 -35.74
C SER A 568 2.36 -6.20 -34.66
N GLY A 569 3.64 -6.09 -35.03
CA GLY A 569 4.73 -5.86 -34.07
C GLY A 569 4.86 -4.40 -33.62
N ASN A 570 4.42 -3.45 -34.46
CA ASN A 570 4.61 -2.03 -34.20
C ASN A 570 3.61 -1.50 -33.17
N GLU A 571 2.38 -2.00 -33.15
CA GLU A 571 1.32 -1.57 -32.23
C GLU A 571 1.65 -1.96 -30.78
N ILE A 572 2.18 -3.17 -30.57
CA ILE A 572 2.61 -3.68 -29.27
C ILE A 572 3.76 -2.83 -28.70
N CYS A 573 4.74 -2.47 -29.54
CA CYS A 573 5.88 -1.65 -29.12
C CYS A 573 5.51 -0.22 -28.71
N CYS A 574 4.38 0.32 -29.18
CA CYS A 574 3.95 1.70 -28.87
C CYS A 574 3.16 1.83 -27.58
N LEU A 575 2.40 0.79 -27.25
CA LEU A 575 1.41 0.83 -26.17
C LEU A 575 1.94 0.24 -24.86
N LEU A 576 2.93 -0.66 -24.92
CA LEU A 576 3.61 -1.19 -23.73
C LEU A 576 4.31 -0.11 -22.88
N PRO A 577 5.03 0.87 -23.47
CA PRO A 577 5.61 1.96 -22.67
C PRO A 577 4.53 2.82 -21.99
N LEU A 578 3.41 3.07 -22.66
CA LEU A 578 2.31 3.86 -22.09
C LEU A 578 1.59 3.10 -20.96
N LEU A 579 1.55 1.76 -21.01
CA LEU A 579 1.09 0.91 -19.91
C LEU A 579 2.05 0.98 -18.72
N ALA A 580 3.36 0.96 -18.98
CA ALA A 580 4.36 1.14 -17.94
C ALA A 580 4.26 2.54 -17.29
N PHE A 581 4.03 3.60 -18.06
CA PHE A 581 3.79 4.94 -17.52
C PHE A 581 2.49 5.04 -16.73
N ALA A 582 1.41 4.40 -17.18
CA ALA A 582 0.16 4.33 -16.42
C ALA A 582 0.37 3.62 -15.08
N TYR A 583 1.11 2.50 -15.09
CA TYR A 583 1.45 1.75 -13.89
C TYR A 583 2.34 2.54 -12.91
N ILE A 584 3.40 3.18 -13.41
CA ILE A 584 4.27 4.06 -12.60
C ILE A 584 3.48 5.26 -12.06
N SER A 585 2.57 5.81 -12.86
CA SER A 585 1.75 6.95 -12.44
C SER A 585 0.78 6.60 -11.31
N LEU A 586 0.31 5.34 -11.24
CA LEU A 586 -0.55 4.85 -10.16
C LEU A 586 0.17 4.82 -8.83
N ILE A 587 1.43 4.41 -8.85
CA ILE A 587 2.30 4.35 -7.68
C ILE A 587 2.60 5.77 -7.18
N SER A 588 2.67 6.76 -8.08
CA SER A 588 2.91 8.17 -7.75
C SER A 588 1.65 8.99 -7.40
N ALA A 589 0.47 8.38 -7.44
CA ALA A 589 -0.82 9.08 -7.35
C ALA A 589 -1.11 9.68 -5.96
N THR A 590 -0.45 9.18 -4.92
CA THR A 590 -0.58 9.65 -3.53
C THR A 590 -0.06 11.08 -3.29
N ASN A 591 0.54 11.71 -4.31
CA ASN A 591 1.04 13.08 -4.24
C ASN A 591 0.03 14.13 -4.75
N TRP A 592 -1.17 13.71 -5.19
CA TRP A 592 -2.22 14.62 -5.64
C TRP A 592 -3.05 15.11 -4.43
N PRO A 593 -3.52 16.36 -4.41
CA PRO A 593 -4.38 16.87 -3.32
C PRO A 593 -5.61 15.98 -3.09
N ASP A 594 -6.03 15.83 -1.83
CA ASP A 594 -7.01 14.86 -1.28
C ASP A 594 -8.33 14.63 -2.07
N ASP A 595 -8.75 15.56 -2.92
CA ASP A 595 -9.99 15.43 -3.72
C ASP A 595 -9.76 14.84 -5.13
N TRP A 596 -8.50 14.72 -5.60
CA TRP A 596 -8.13 14.38 -6.98
C TRP A 596 -7.40 13.03 -7.14
N ASP A 597 -6.87 12.51 -6.05
CA ASP A 597 -6.13 11.26 -5.94
C ASP A 597 -6.97 10.05 -6.42
N SER A 598 -8.16 9.84 -5.87
CA SER A 598 -9.08 8.75 -6.20
C SER A 598 -9.50 8.78 -7.67
N LEU A 599 -9.83 9.98 -8.19
CA LEU A 599 -10.18 10.18 -9.60
C LEU A 599 -9.02 9.80 -10.53
N TRP A 600 -7.79 10.15 -10.16
CA TRP A 600 -6.59 9.77 -10.92
C TRP A 600 -6.36 8.26 -10.89
N GLY A 601 -6.54 7.61 -9.73
CA GLY A 601 -6.48 6.15 -9.60
C GLY A 601 -7.50 5.44 -10.50
N PHE A 602 -8.74 5.93 -10.54
CA PHE A 602 -9.77 5.41 -11.43
C PHE A 602 -9.43 5.60 -12.91
N LEU A 603 -8.85 6.75 -13.27
CA LEU A 603 -8.41 7.03 -14.64
C LEU A 603 -7.37 6.02 -15.10
N ILE A 604 -6.40 5.71 -14.25
CA ILE A 604 -5.34 4.74 -14.56
C ILE A 604 -5.89 3.33 -14.68
N CYS A 605 -6.75 2.90 -13.76
CA CYS A 605 -7.39 1.57 -13.85
C CYS A 605 -8.21 1.46 -15.14
N ALA A 606 -8.93 2.51 -15.49
CA ALA A 606 -9.72 2.59 -16.71
C ALA A 606 -8.85 2.46 -17.98
N TRP A 607 -7.73 3.19 -18.04
CA TRP A 607 -6.81 3.14 -19.17
C TRP A 607 -6.04 1.82 -19.23
N SER A 608 -5.69 1.25 -18.09
CA SER A 608 -5.05 -0.06 -18.02
C SER A 608 -5.98 -1.14 -18.59
N ALA A 609 -7.25 -1.15 -18.17
CA ALA A 609 -8.26 -2.07 -18.68
C ALA A 609 -8.53 -1.88 -20.19
N HIS A 610 -8.59 -0.63 -20.66
CA HIS A 610 -8.74 -0.31 -22.08
C HIS A 610 -7.55 -0.79 -22.91
N SER A 611 -6.33 -0.46 -22.51
CA SER A 611 -5.11 -0.75 -23.26
C SER A 611 -4.82 -2.25 -23.35
N THR A 612 -5.04 -2.98 -22.26
CA THR A 612 -4.96 -4.45 -22.26
C THR A 612 -6.07 -5.08 -23.09
N SER A 613 -7.30 -4.54 -23.03
CA SER A 613 -8.37 -4.92 -23.95
C SER A 613 -8.09 -4.50 -25.40
N LEU A 614 -7.26 -3.51 -25.71
CA LEU A 614 -6.90 -3.23 -27.10
C LEU A 614 -5.87 -4.24 -27.59
N LEU A 615 -4.82 -4.47 -26.79
CA LEU A 615 -3.68 -5.29 -27.15
C LEU A 615 -4.00 -6.78 -27.25
N PHE A 616 -4.72 -7.30 -26.26
CA PHE A 616 -4.99 -8.73 -26.13
C PHE A 616 -6.42 -9.07 -26.56
N LEU A 617 -7.35 -8.23 -26.09
CA LEU A 617 -8.81 -8.16 -26.21
C LEU A 617 -9.47 -8.06 -27.60
N GLU A 618 -8.97 -7.15 -28.43
CA GLU A 618 -9.71 -6.66 -29.60
C GLU A 618 -9.24 -7.28 -30.92
N HIS A 619 -10.14 -7.31 -31.89
CA HIS A 619 -9.92 -7.91 -33.20
C HIS A 619 -9.03 -7.02 -34.09
N GLN A 620 -8.08 -7.61 -34.83
CA GLN A 620 -7.05 -6.85 -35.57
C GLN A 620 -7.61 -5.83 -36.60
N SER A 621 -8.80 -6.07 -37.13
CA SER A 621 -9.45 -5.14 -38.08
C SER A 621 -9.76 -3.75 -37.51
N ILE A 622 -9.83 -3.57 -36.18
CA ILE A 622 -10.05 -2.23 -35.58
C ILE A 622 -8.88 -1.29 -35.85
N TRP A 623 -7.65 -1.82 -35.93
CA TRP A 623 -6.43 -1.03 -36.12
C TRP A 623 -6.32 -0.46 -37.53
N ILE A 624 -6.94 -1.13 -38.50
CA ILE A 624 -6.99 -0.71 -39.90
C ILE A 624 -8.03 0.42 -40.08
N GLN A 625 -9.12 0.38 -39.31
CA GLN A 625 -10.22 1.34 -39.42
C GLN A 625 -10.02 2.60 -38.57
N ALA A 626 -9.18 2.54 -37.55
CA ALA A 626 -8.88 3.67 -36.69
C ALA A 626 -8.20 4.81 -37.47
N LYS A 627 -8.97 5.85 -37.76
CA LYS A 627 -8.46 7.08 -38.36
C LYS A 627 -8.32 8.14 -37.29
N LEU A 628 -7.12 8.69 -37.13
CA LEU A 628 -6.90 9.97 -36.43
C LEU A 628 -7.46 11.10 -37.31
N SER A 629 -8.78 11.13 -37.50
CA SER A 629 -9.43 11.96 -38.52
C SER A 629 -9.39 13.45 -38.15
N ASN A 630 -8.88 14.27 -39.07
CA ASN A 630 -8.87 15.75 -39.08
C ASN A 630 -8.23 16.45 -37.86
N SER A 631 -7.31 15.77 -37.19
CA SER A 631 -6.43 16.39 -36.21
C SER A 631 -5.29 17.16 -36.90
N ARG A 632 -4.96 18.39 -36.46
CA ARG A 632 -3.70 19.04 -36.89
C ARG A 632 -2.48 18.22 -36.48
N LEU A 633 -2.60 17.50 -35.37
CA LEU A 633 -1.56 16.60 -34.83
C LEU A 633 -1.25 15.43 -35.78
N ALA A 634 -2.25 14.98 -36.58
CA ALA A 634 -2.05 13.90 -37.54
C ALA A 634 -0.94 14.18 -38.55
N ASN A 635 -0.71 15.45 -38.90
CA ASN A 635 0.33 15.86 -39.84
C ASN A 635 1.74 15.68 -39.26
N TYR A 636 1.90 15.81 -37.95
CA TYR A 636 3.19 15.72 -37.26
C TYR A 636 3.51 14.31 -36.74
N ILE A 637 2.52 13.41 -36.73
CA ILE A 637 2.69 12.03 -36.25
C ILE A 637 2.99 11.09 -37.43
N PRO A 638 4.07 10.29 -37.38
CA PRO A 638 4.37 9.28 -38.39
C PRO A 638 3.20 8.30 -38.60
N ARG A 639 2.94 7.89 -39.85
CA ARG A 639 1.78 7.04 -40.21
C ARG A 639 1.65 5.78 -39.33
N LYS A 640 2.79 5.16 -38.96
CA LYS A 640 2.85 3.98 -38.08
C LYS A 640 2.25 4.17 -36.68
N TYR A 641 2.20 5.40 -36.15
CA TYR A 641 1.72 5.68 -34.79
C TYR A 641 0.29 6.25 -34.73
N ARG A 642 -0.30 6.58 -35.89
CA ARG A 642 -1.61 7.27 -35.93
C ARG A 642 -2.76 6.40 -35.44
N ALA A 643 -2.83 5.14 -35.88
CA ALA A 643 -3.90 4.22 -35.47
C ALA A 643 -3.79 3.82 -33.99
N PRO A 644 -2.60 3.47 -33.45
CA PRO A 644 -2.45 3.21 -32.02
C PRO A 644 -2.85 4.40 -31.12
N LEU A 645 -2.41 5.61 -31.46
CA LEU A 645 -2.77 6.82 -30.70
C LEU A 645 -4.27 7.13 -30.80
N ALA A 646 -4.89 6.93 -31.98
CA ALA A 646 -6.31 7.13 -32.18
C ALA A 646 -7.18 6.16 -31.36
N LEU A 647 -6.70 4.93 -31.12
CA LEU A 647 -7.42 3.92 -30.34
C LEU A 647 -7.16 4.04 -28.85
N TRP A 648 -5.92 4.34 -28.43
CA TRP A 648 -5.55 4.46 -27.02
C TRP A 648 -6.38 5.54 -26.30
N ASN A 649 -6.59 6.70 -26.92
CA ASN A 649 -7.40 7.79 -26.36
C ASN A 649 -8.91 7.63 -26.59
N ASN A 650 -9.36 6.49 -27.14
CA ASN A 650 -10.74 6.25 -27.54
C ASN A 650 -11.31 5.00 -26.86
N THR A 651 -11.52 5.08 -25.55
CA THR A 651 -12.06 3.98 -24.72
C THR A 651 -13.43 3.46 -25.19
N ARG A 652 -14.19 4.30 -25.91
CA ARG A 652 -15.51 3.97 -26.47
C ARG A 652 -15.45 3.46 -27.92
N LEU A 653 -14.27 3.36 -28.51
CA LEU A 653 -14.00 2.97 -29.90
C LEU A 653 -14.87 3.74 -30.92
N LEU A 654 -15.10 5.04 -30.68
CA LEU A 654 -15.86 5.92 -31.55
C LEU A 654 -15.32 5.91 -32.98
N GLY A 655 -16.20 5.83 -33.98
CA GLY A 655 -15.81 5.81 -35.39
C GLY A 655 -15.35 4.44 -35.91
N THR A 656 -15.42 3.39 -35.09
CA THR A 656 -15.15 2.00 -35.51
C THR A 656 -16.43 1.17 -35.56
N TYR A 657 -16.40 0.01 -36.22
CA TYR A 657 -17.52 -0.94 -36.22
C TYR A 657 -17.82 -1.54 -34.83
N ARG A 658 -16.88 -1.45 -33.89
CA ARG A 658 -16.98 -1.94 -32.49
C ARG A 658 -17.33 -0.82 -31.51
N GLN A 659 -17.74 0.36 -32.01
CA GLN A 659 -18.14 1.51 -31.19
C GLN A 659 -19.23 1.12 -30.18
N VAL A 660 -19.13 1.63 -28.95
CA VAL A 660 -20.14 1.43 -27.91
C VAL A 660 -21.53 1.90 -28.41
N SER A 661 -22.53 1.01 -28.30
CA SER A 661 -23.89 1.21 -28.83
C SER A 661 -24.53 2.52 -28.33
N ARG A 662 -25.50 3.10 -29.05
CA ARG A 662 -26.25 4.34 -28.66
C ARG A 662 -25.41 5.59 -28.35
N THR A 663 -24.11 5.59 -28.64
CA THR A 663 -23.30 6.81 -28.53
C THR A 663 -23.68 7.82 -29.63
N ARG A 664 -24.27 7.37 -30.74
CA ARG A 664 -24.80 8.24 -31.80
C ARG A 664 -26.04 9.02 -31.38
N ASP A 665 -26.91 8.44 -30.57
CA ASP A 665 -28.12 9.12 -30.05
C ASP A 665 -27.73 10.28 -29.12
N MET A 666 -26.56 10.21 -28.49
CA MET A 666 -25.98 11.28 -27.66
C MET A 666 -25.31 12.41 -28.47
N LEU A 667 -25.15 12.25 -29.79
CA LEU A 667 -24.56 13.25 -30.69
C LEU A 667 -25.60 14.22 -31.29
N GLN A 668 -26.89 14.02 -31.01
CA GLN A 668 -27.99 14.80 -31.62
C GLN A 668 -27.96 16.30 -31.27
N ASP A 669 -27.39 16.68 -30.12
CA ASP A 669 -27.24 18.08 -29.67
C ASP A 669 -25.83 18.64 -29.88
N ASN A 670 -25.11 18.16 -30.90
CA ASN A 670 -23.72 18.56 -31.10
C ASN A 670 -23.59 20.02 -31.55
N PRO A 671 -22.62 20.77 -31.01
CA PRO A 671 -22.32 22.10 -31.47
C PRO A 671 -21.88 22.08 -32.94
N THR A 672 -22.26 23.11 -33.70
CA THR A 672 -21.93 23.24 -35.12
C THR A 672 -20.56 23.89 -35.35
N SER A 673 -19.98 24.48 -34.31
CA SER A 673 -18.65 25.12 -34.36
C SER A 673 -17.86 24.92 -33.07
N ILE A 674 -16.53 25.03 -33.17
CA ILE A 674 -15.62 24.98 -32.00
C ILE A 674 -15.94 26.08 -30.98
N ARG A 675 -16.38 27.26 -31.44
CA ARG A 675 -16.80 28.36 -30.54
C ARG A 675 -18.05 27.97 -29.74
N GLN A 676 -19.06 27.44 -30.40
CA GLN A 676 -20.28 26.97 -29.73
C GLN A 676 -19.96 25.84 -28.75
N PHE A 677 -19.09 24.90 -29.14
CA PHE A 677 -18.59 23.84 -28.24
C PHE A 677 -17.94 24.42 -26.99
N ALA A 678 -17.00 25.37 -27.16
CA ALA A 678 -16.29 25.99 -26.05
C ALA A 678 -17.24 26.69 -25.08
N VAL A 679 -18.19 27.48 -25.60
CA VAL A 679 -19.17 28.19 -24.77
C VAL A 679 -20.05 27.23 -23.97
N ILE A 680 -20.56 26.16 -24.60
CA ILE A 680 -21.39 25.15 -23.91
C ILE A 680 -20.59 24.48 -22.78
N ARG A 681 -19.35 24.09 -23.05
CA ARG A 681 -18.48 23.39 -22.10
C ARG A 681 -18.02 24.29 -20.94
N ILE A 682 -17.64 25.54 -21.21
CA ILE A 682 -17.23 26.50 -20.17
C ILE A 682 -18.40 26.84 -19.25
N ARG A 683 -19.59 27.13 -19.82
CA ARG A 683 -20.80 27.40 -19.00
C ARG A 683 -21.12 26.22 -18.09
N LYS A 684 -20.92 24.99 -18.56
CA LYS A 684 -21.12 23.77 -17.79
C LYS A 684 -20.15 23.66 -16.61
N LEU A 685 -18.87 23.96 -16.80
CA LEU A 685 -17.88 23.97 -15.71
C LEU A 685 -18.19 25.03 -14.66
N ILE A 686 -18.59 26.23 -15.09
CA ILE A 686 -19.00 27.31 -14.18
C ILE A 686 -20.22 26.86 -13.36
N LEU A 687 -21.20 26.22 -13.99
CA LEU A 687 -22.38 25.70 -13.29
C LEU A 687 -22.01 24.61 -12.27
N TYR A 688 -21.14 23.66 -12.62
CA TYR A 688 -20.66 22.64 -11.69
C TYR A 688 -19.92 23.25 -10.50
N TRP A 689 -19.00 24.18 -10.76
CA TRP A 689 -18.28 24.89 -9.71
C TRP A 689 -19.23 25.67 -8.80
N ALA A 690 -20.18 26.42 -9.36
CA ALA A 690 -21.14 27.22 -8.59
C ALA A 690 -22.03 26.36 -7.68
N ILE A 691 -22.53 25.22 -8.18
CA ILE A 691 -23.35 24.29 -7.38
C ILE A 691 -22.50 23.62 -6.29
N GLU A 692 -21.26 23.21 -6.60
CA GLU A 692 -20.36 22.60 -5.62
C GLU A 692 -20.04 23.58 -4.49
N VAL A 693 -19.73 24.84 -4.82
CA VAL A 693 -19.47 25.90 -3.83
C VAL A 693 -20.73 26.20 -3.01
N PHE A 694 -21.89 26.33 -3.65
CA PHE A 694 -23.17 26.54 -2.95
C PHE A 694 -23.46 25.40 -1.98
N PHE A 695 -23.29 24.16 -2.40
CA PHE A 695 -23.53 23.01 -1.52
C PHE A 695 -22.53 22.97 -0.36
N LYS A 696 -21.22 23.09 -0.64
CA LYS A 696 -20.17 23.05 0.40
C LYS A 696 -20.30 24.19 1.42
N THR A 697 -20.76 25.37 1.01
CA THR A 697 -20.82 26.56 1.89
C THR A 697 -22.19 26.78 2.54
N GLN A 698 -23.30 26.52 1.83
CA GLN A 698 -24.65 26.85 2.29
C GLN A 698 -25.44 25.63 2.77
N VAL A 699 -25.31 24.50 2.08
CA VAL A 699 -26.15 23.32 2.33
C VAL A 699 -25.49 22.37 3.32
N PHE A 700 -24.19 22.10 3.15
CA PHE A 700 -23.47 21.11 3.94
C PHE A 700 -23.34 21.52 5.42
N PRO A 701 -22.88 22.73 5.77
CA PRO A 701 -22.75 23.15 7.17
C PRO A 701 -24.10 23.18 7.89
N GLY A 702 -25.14 23.70 7.24
CA GLY A 702 -26.46 23.85 7.85
C GLY A 702 -27.20 22.53 8.10
N LEU A 703 -26.96 21.49 7.29
CA LEU A 703 -27.67 20.20 7.40
C LEU A 703 -26.86 19.11 8.11
N PHE A 704 -25.53 19.14 8.02
CA PHE A 704 -24.67 18.06 8.50
C PHE A 704 -23.82 18.43 9.73
N LEU A 705 -23.55 19.72 10.01
CA LEU A 705 -22.72 20.09 11.15
C LEU A 705 -23.55 20.35 12.43
N PRO A 706 -23.03 19.94 13.62
CA PRO A 706 -21.82 19.12 13.80
C PRO A 706 -22.07 17.66 13.37
N LEU A 707 -21.11 17.06 12.67
CA LEU A 707 -21.12 15.64 12.34
C LEU A 707 -20.69 14.84 13.58
N HIS A 708 -21.44 13.81 13.95
CA HIS A 708 -21.09 12.92 15.06
C HIS A 708 -20.70 11.54 14.53
N LEU A 709 -19.76 10.86 15.18
CA LEU A 709 -19.39 9.46 14.85
C LEU A 709 -20.62 8.53 14.84
N ALA A 710 -21.59 8.78 15.73
CA ALA A 710 -22.85 8.03 15.84
C ALA A 710 -23.76 8.15 14.59
N ASP A 711 -23.53 9.15 13.74
CA ASP A 711 -24.27 9.33 12.48
C ASP A 711 -23.91 8.25 11.45
N PHE A 712 -22.71 7.66 11.54
CA PHE A 712 -22.18 6.67 10.61
C PHE A 712 -21.97 5.27 11.22
N ASP A 713 -22.37 5.08 12.47
CA ASP A 713 -22.20 3.84 13.24
C ASP A 713 -22.67 2.57 12.48
N PRO A 714 -22.03 1.39 12.66
CA PRO A 714 -22.43 0.14 12.00
C PRO A 714 -23.92 -0.21 12.16
N SER A 715 -24.56 0.17 13.27
CA SER A 715 -26.02 -0.01 13.46
C SER A 715 -26.86 0.79 12.45
N ARG A 716 -26.32 1.89 11.90
CA ARG A 716 -26.93 2.67 10.82
C ARG A 716 -26.91 1.90 9.49
N GLN A 717 -26.08 0.87 9.31
CA GLN A 717 -26.07 0.09 8.06
C GLN A 717 -27.32 -0.81 7.89
N ILE A 718 -28.05 -1.13 8.97
CA ILE A 718 -29.20 -2.05 8.98
C ILE A 718 -30.57 -1.34 9.10
N PHE A 719 -30.75 -0.23 8.37
CA PHE A 719 -31.92 0.66 8.42
C PHE A 719 -33.28 -0.06 8.45
N PHE A 720 -33.63 -0.84 7.41
CA PHE A 720 -34.96 -1.50 7.35
C PHE A 720 -35.16 -2.56 8.44
N ARG A 721 -34.09 -3.23 8.87
CA ARG A 721 -34.17 -4.22 9.95
C ARG A 721 -34.57 -3.54 11.27
N ARG A 722 -34.07 -2.32 11.51
CA ARG A 722 -34.42 -1.49 12.67
C ARG A 722 -35.80 -0.83 12.59
N LEU A 723 -36.38 -0.71 11.39
CA LEU A 723 -37.77 -0.28 11.23
C LEU A 723 -38.78 -1.41 11.52
N ILE A 724 -38.42 -2.66 11.21
CA ILE A 724 -39.32 -3.81 11.32
C ILE A 724 -39.15 -4.53 12.67
N SER A 725 -37.94 -4.54 13.23
CA SER A 725 -37.63 -5.20 14.50
C SER A 725 -37.61 -4.19 15.65
N SER A 726 -38.58 -4.29 16.55
CA SER A 726 -38.62 -3.56 17.83
C SER A 726 -37.73 -4.21 18.90
N SER A 727 -36.57 -4.75 18.51
CA SER A 727 -35.63 -5.35 19.46
C SER A 727 -35.01 -4.25 20.34
N ILE A 728 -35.08 -4.44 21.66
CA ILE A 728 -34.59 -3.50 22.69
C ILE A 728 -33.09 -3.19 22.53
N THR A 729 -32.34 -4.05 21.84
CA THR A 729 -30.87 -3.93 21.71
C THR A 729 -30.39 -3.02 20.59
N LEU A 730 -31.28 -2.53 19.70
CA LEU A 730 -30.88 -1.66 18.58
C LEU A 730 -31.50 -0.26 18.71
N PRO A 731 -30.75 0.82 18.42
CA PRO A 731 -31.27 2.18 18.54
C PRO A 731 -32.42 2.41 17.53
N PRO A 732 -33.49 3.13 17.90
CA PRO A 732 -34.56 3.45 16.96
C PRO A 732 -34.06 4.32 15.81
N VAL A 733 -34.75 4.25 14.66
CA VAL A 733 -34.46 5.12 13.51
C VAL A 733 -34.87 6.55 13.86
N THR A 734 -33.93 7.50 13.76
CA THR A 734 -34.16 8.90 14.12
C THR A 734 -34.51 9.75 12.91
N ALA A 735 -35.19 10.89 13.12
CA ALA A 735 -35.46 11.86 12.06
C ALA A 735 -34.17 12.39 11.42
N ARG A 736 -33.10 12.57 12.21
CA ARG A 736 -31.76 12.94 11.73
C ARG A 736 -31.18 11.89 10.78
N GLU A 737 -31.28 10.60 11.12
CA GLU A 737 -30.82 9.51 10.24
C GLU A 737 -31.57 9.51 8.89
N VAL A 738 -32.89 9.72 8.91
CA VAL A 738 -33.70 9.81 7.68
C VAL A 738 -33.32 11.03 6.86
N MET A 739 -33.19 12.20 7.49
CA MET A 739 -32.79 13.45 6.83
C MET A 739 -31.42 13.33 6.17
N MET A 740 -30.42 12.79 6.88
CA MET A 740 -29.08 12.59 6.32
C MET A 740 -29.12 11.72 5.07
N ARG A 741 -29.86 10.60 5.07
CA ARG A 741 -29.99 9.74 3.89
C ARG A 741 -30.72 10.43 2.73
N LEU A 742 -31.76 11.22 3.03
CA LEU A 742 -32.54 11.93 2.01
C LEU A 742 -31.68 12.92 1.21
N VAL A 743 -30.73 13.59 1.89
CA VAL A 743 -29.82 14.59 1.28
C VAL A 743 -28.56 13.94 0.72
N PHE A 744 -28.03 12.93 1.41
CA PHE A 744 -26.77 12.27 1.06
C PHE A 744 -26.83 11.57 -0.30
N VAL A 745 -27.92 10.87 -0.62
CA VAL A 745 -28.02 10.11 -1.89
C VAL A 745 -28.08 11.02 -3.13
N PRO A 746 -28.94 12.06 -3.18
CA PRO A 746 -28.90 13.04 -4.27
C PRO A 746 -27.54 13.73 -4.40
N TRP A 747 -26.91 14.09 -3.27
CA TRP A 747 -25.59 14.71 -3.27
C TRP A 747 -24.52 13.78 -3.84
N TRP A 748 -24.44 12.54 -3.36
CA TRP A 748 -23.51 11.53 -3.87
C TRP A 748 -23.66 11.34 -5.38
N LEU A 749 -24.91 11.21 -5.86
CA LEU A 749 -25.18 11.04 -7.28
C LEU A 749 -24.73 12.28 -8.08
N TYR A 750 -25.07 13.48 -7.61
CA TYR A 750 -24.66 14.73 -8.23
C TYR A 750 -23.13 14.85 -8.27
N ALA A 751 -22.45 14.72 -7.13
CA ALA A 751 -21.01 14.89 -6.99
C ALA A 751 -20.24 13.90 -7.87
N THR A 752 -20.70 12.65 -7.96
CA THR A 752 -20.05 11.64 -8.81
C THR A 752 -20.20 11.98 -10.29
N VAL A 753 -21.41 12.36 -10.72
CA VAL A 753 -21.69 12.70 -12.12
C VAL A 753 -20.99 14.00 -12.53
N SER A 754 -21.05 15.03 -11.67
CA SER A 754 -20.47 16.35 -11.94
C SER A 754 -18.94 16.27 -12.03
N ARG A 755 -18.26 15.55 -11.12
CA ARG A 755 -16.79 15.40 -11.16
C ARG A 755 -16.33 14.70 -12.43
N LEU A 756 -16.88 13.53 -12.74
CA LEU A 756 -16.49 12.76 -13.93
C LEU A 756 -16.75 13.54 -15.22
N ASP A 757 -17.91 14.20 -15.34
CA ASP A 757 -18.24 14.95 -16.55
C ASP A 757 -17.56 16.32 -16.62
N ALA A 758 -17.21 16.93 -15.49
CA ALA A 758 -16.37 18.13 -15.44
C ALA A 758 -14.97 17.83 -15.97
N VAL A 759 -14.36 16.72 -15.56
CA VAL A 759 -13.04 16.28 -16.04
C VAL A 759 -13.07 15.98 -17.52
N HIS A 760 -14.06 15.19 -17.97
CA HIS A 760 -14.28 14.94 -19.39
C HIS A 760 -14.48 16.24 -20.17
N THR A 761 -15.21 17.20 -19.61
CA THR A 761 -15.44 18.52 -20.22
C THR A 761 -14.16 19.36 -20.29
N ALA A 762 -13.35 19.41 -19.22
CA ALA A 762 -12.10 20.15 -19.17
C ALA A 762 -11.08 19.56 -20.17
N LEU A 763 -10.91 18.24 -20.18
CA LEU A 763 -10.06 17.55 -21.15
C LEU A 763 -10.53 17.78 -22.59
N SER A 764 -11.84 17.82 -22.83
CA SER A 764 -12.39 18.14 -24.15
C SER A 764 -12.06 19.56 -24.62
N LEU A 765 -12.04 20.53 -23.71
CA LEU A 765 -11.64 21.91 -24.04
C LEU A 765 -10.14 21.96 -24.38
N ILE A 766 -9.31 21.25 -23.63
CA ILE A 766 -7.88 21.17 -23.90
C ILE A 766 -7.64 20.50 -25.26
N ALA A 767 -8.23 19.33 -25.51
CA ALA A 767 -8.02 18.57 -26.74
C ALA A 767 -8.58 19.28 -28.00
N VAL A 768 -9.78 19.87 -27.91
CA VAL A 768 -10.48 20.44 -29.08
C VAL A 768 -10.15 21.92 -29.30
N VAL A 769 -10.11 22.73 -28.23
CA VAL A 769 -9.99 24.19 -28.33
C VAL A 769 -8.53 24.62 -28.27
N VAL A 770 -7.77 24.13 -27.28
CA VAL A 770 -6.39 24.54 -27.02
C VAL A 770 -5.41 23.83 -27.97
N LEU A 771 -5.33 22.50 -27.88
CA LEU A 771 -4.38 21.69 -28.64
C LEU A 771 -4.83 21.47 -30.09
N ARG A 772 -6.15 21.58 -30.36
CA ARG A 772 -6.77 21.22 -31.65
C ARG A 772 -6.32 19.83 -32.13
N SER A 773 -6.12 18.92 -31.17
CA SER A 773 -5.74 17.53 -31.40
C SER A 773 -6.94 16.70 -31.80
N ASP A 774 -8.15 17.06 -31.35
CA ASP A 774 -9.38 16.32 -31.64
C ASP A 774 -10.48 17.21 -32.23
N ASN A 775 -11.44 16.57 -32.90
CA ASN A 775 -12.69 17.21 -33.31
C ASN A 775 -13.70 17.17 -32.15
N TYR A 776 -14.54 18.20 -32.01
CA TYR A 776 -15.61 18.25 -31.01
C TYR A 776 -16.58 17.05 -31.10
N THR A 777 -16.76 16.46 -32.29
CA THR A 777 -17.60 15.27 -32.49
C THR A 777 -17.05 14.00 -31.83
N MET A 778 -15.75 13.98 -31.49
CA MET A 778 -15.08 12.87 -30.80
C MET A 778 -15.26 12.93 -29.27
N TRP A 779 -15.89 14.01 -28.76
CA TRP A 779 -16.12 14.23 -27.34
C TRP A 779 -17.64 14.27 -27.00
N PRO A 780 -18.42 13.21 -27.34
CA PRO A 780 -19.82 13.16 -26.92
C PRO A 780 -19.93 13.10 -25.39
N PRO A 781 -21.09 13.51 -24.84
CA PRO A 781 -21.44 13.27 -23.44
C PRO A 781 -21.15 11.82 -23.01
N ILE A 782 -20.69 11.63 -21.77
CA ILE A 782 -20.38 10.31 -21.24
C ILE A 782 -21.57 9.66 -20.52
N PHE A 783 -22.50 10.47 -20.02
CA PHE A 783 -23.76 10.06 -19.39
C PHE A 783 -24.93 10.18 -20.36
N GLY A 784 -25.94 9.33 -20.19
CA GLY A 784 -27.23 9.46 -20.85
C GLY A 784 -28.19 10.40 -20.13
N SER A 785 -29.39 10.56 -20.68
CA SER A 785 -30.42 11.37 -20.01
C SER A 785 -30.93 10.68 -18.75
N LEU A 786 -31.02 11.46 -17.66
CA LEU A 786 -31.61 11.03 -16.39
C LEU A 786 -33.08 10.59 -16.57
N SER A 787 -33.76 11.07 -17.61
CA SER A 787 -35.15 10.68 -17.93
C SER A 787 -35.33 9.19 -18.28
N ASN A 788 -34.22 8.47 -18.51
CA ASN A 788 -34.23 7.04 -18.77
C ASN A 788 -34.02 6.19 -17.50
N ALA A 789 -33.64 6.78 -16.37
CA ALA A 789 -33.21 6.09 -15.14
C ALA A 789 -34.38 5.57 -14.27
N SER A 790 -35.46 5.07 -14.88
CA SER A 790 -36.67 4.62 -14.19
C SER A 790 -36.61 3.15 -13.69
N SER A 791 -35.44 2.53 -13.69
CA SER A 791 -35.22 1.15 -13.23
C SER A 791 -33.72 0.94 -13.00
N MET A 792 -33.30 0.01 -12.14
CA MET A 792 -31.88 -0.23 -11.88
C MET A 792 -31.14 -0.67 -13.14
N ARG A 793 -31.79 -1.47 -14.00
CA ARG A 793 -31.26 -1.85 -15.31
C ARG A 793 -31.01 -0.64 -16.21
N ASN A 794 -31.96 0.30 -16.28
CA ASN A 794 -31.80 1.49 -17.13
C ASN A 794 -30.86 2.52 -16.52
N PHE A 795 -30.80 2.62 -15.19
CA PHE A 795 -29.85 3.48 -14.48
C PHE A 795 -28.42 3.14 -14.91
N TRP A 796 -28.00 1.88 -14.75
CA TRP A 796 -26.66 1.43 -15.13
C TRP A 796 -26.45 1.25 -16.64
N GLY A 797 -27.49 0.83 -17.38
CA GLY A 797 -27.37 0.50 -18.80
C GLY A 797 -27.60 1.66 -19.77
N LYS A 798 -28.27 2.75 -19.35
CA LYS A 798 -28.61 3.89 -20.24
C LYS A 798 -28.18 5.24 -19.71
N PHE A 799 -28.27 5.47 -18.40
CA PHE A 799 -27.92 6.75 -17.79
C PHE A 799 -26.44 6.84 -17.41
N TRP A 800 -25.90 5.82 -16.74
CA TRP A 800 -24.54 5.81 -16.21
C TRP A 800 -23.45 5.91 -17.29
N HIS A 801 -22.22 6.28 -16.89
CA HIS A 801 -21.14 6.56 -17.81
C HIS A 801 -20.77 5.35 -18.69
N ARG A 802 -20.37 5.61 -19.94
CA ARG A 802 -20.10 4.53 -20.93
C ARG A 802 -18.63 4.33 -21.29
N ILE A 803 -17.73 4.91 -20.51
CA ILE A 803 -16.27 4.90 -20.75
C ILE A 803 -15.70 3.47 -20.76
N LEU A 804 -16.11 2.61 -19.83
CA LEU A 804 -15.52 1.27 -19.61
C LEU A 804 -16.35 0.10 -20.11
N VAL A 805 -17.48 0.37 -20.77
CA VAL A 805 -18.37 -0.69 -21.26
C VAL A 805 -17.61 -1.66 -22.16
N ARG A 806 -16.79 -1.13 -23.07
CA ARG A 806 -16.12 -1.96 -24.06
C ARG A 806 -15.03 -2.88 -23.49
N PRO A 807 -14.02 -2.37 -22.76
CA PRO A 807 -13.02 -3.26 -22.18
C PRO A 807 -13.66 -4.34 -21.28
N TYR A 808 -14.69 -3.99 -20.50
CA TYR A 808 -15.35 -4.94 -19.60
C TYR A 808 -16.17 -5.98 -20.36
N GLU A 809 -16.84 -5.62 -21.46
CA GLU A 809 -17.50 -6.59 -22.35
C GLU A 809 -16.51 -7.62 -22.92
N ASN A 810 -15.30 -7.19 -23.29
CA ASN A 810 -14.29 -8.08 -23.83
C ASN A 810 -13.77 -9.05 -22.75
N TYR A 811 -13.52 -8.56 -21.53
CA TYR A 811 -13.18 -9.40 -20.38
C TYR A 811 -14.28 -10.42 -20.04
N SER A 812 -15.53 -9.97 -20.00
CA SER A 812 -16.68 -10.86 -19.79
C SER A 812 -16.82 -11.89 -20.90
N CYS A 813 -16.52 -11.52 -22.15
CA CYS A 813 -16.58 -12.49 -23.24
C CYS A 813 -15.50 -13.57 -23.10
N LEU A 814 -14.25 -13.16 -22.81
CA LEU A 814 -13.16 -14.09 -22.53
C LEU A 814 -13.54 -15.06 -21.41
N PHE A 815 -14.03 -14.54 -20.28
CA PHE A 815 -14.37 -15.37 -19.13
C PHE A 815 -15.55 -16.31 -19.40
N CYS A 816 -16.68 -15.79 -19.88
CA CYS A 816 -17.89 -16.60 -20.06
C CYS A 816 -17.79 -17.61 -21.20
N ARG A 817 -17.17 -17.23 -22.32
CA ARG A 817 -17.25 -18.01 -23.56
C ARG A 817 -15.98 -18.78 -23.86
N ASN A 818 -14.81 -18.30 -23.43
CA ASN A 818 -13.56 -19.02 -23.65
C ASN A 818 -13.16 -19.85 -22.43
N ILE A 819 -13.28 -19.30 -21.22
CA ILE A 819 -12.92 -20.02 -19.98
C ILE A 819 -14.05 -20.97 -19.55
N LEU A 820 -15.28 -20.45 -19.38
CA LEU A 820 -16.42 -21.27 -18.94
C LEU A 820 -17.15 -22.01 -20.08
N GLN A 821 -16.81 -21.72 -21.34
CA GLN A 821 -17.39 -22.35 -22.53
C GLN A 821 -18.94 -22.30 -22.57
N LEU A 822 -19.54 -21.24 -22.03
CA LEU A 822 -20.99 -21.08 -22.04
C LEU A 822 -21.51 -20.88 -23.46
N LYS A 823 -22.65 -21.50 -23.77
CA LYS A 823 -23.29 -21.35 -25.09
C LYS A 823 -23.66 -19.88 -25.32
N PRO A 824 -23.13 -19.23 -26.38
CA PRO A 824 -23.42 -17.82 -26.66
C PRO A 824 -24.92 -17.55 -26.76
N GLY A 825 -25.39 -16.53 -26.05
CA GLY A 825 -26.78 -16.10 -26.07
C GLY A 825 -27.73 -16.91 -25.17
N SER A 826 -27.23 -17.95 -24.49
CA SER A 826 -27.97 -18.65 -23.43
C SER A 826 -28.28 -17.72 -22.25
N VAL A 827 -29.24 -18.10 -21.40
CA VAL A 827 -29.56 -17.34 -20.18
C VAL A 827 -28.34 -17.29 -19.26
N TRP A 828 -27.64 -18.41 -19.11
CA TRP A 828 -26.41 -18.50 -18.31
C TRP A 828 -25.28 -17.61 -18.85
N ASP A 829 -25.05 -17.59 -20.17
CA ASP A 829 -24.10 -16.68 -20.81
C ASP A 829 -24.46 -15.22 -20.49
N LYS A 830 -25.70 -14.79 -20.72
CA LYS A 830 -26.13 -13.40 -20.48
C LYS A 830 -26.04 -12.98 -19.01
N THR A 831 -26.42 -13.86 -18.09
CA THR A 831 -26.40 -13.56 -16.65
C THR A 831 -24.98 -13.48 -16.13
N MET A 832 -24.14 -14.47 -16.44
CA MET A 832 -22.72 -14.46 -16.04
C MET A 832 -21.95 -13.32 -16.68
N PHE A 833 -22.25 -13.00 -17.95
CA PHE A 833 -21.62 -11.89 -18.65
C PHE A 833 -21.81 -10.56 -17.91
N VAL A 834 -23.03 -10.28 -17.44
CA VAL A 834 -23.33 -9.06 -16.67
C VAL A 834 -22.73 -9.15 -15.26
N LEU A 835 -22.77 -10.31 -14.60
CA LEU A 835 -22.14 -10.51 -13.29
C LEU A 835 -20.65 -10.16 -13.32
N VAL A 836 -19.91 -10.65 -14.32
CA VAL A 836 -18.48 -10.39 -14.48
C VAL A 836 -18.20 -8.89 -14.66
N ILE A 837 -19.06 -8.13 -15.36
CA ILE A 837 -18.92 -6.68 -15.50
C ILE A 837 -19.02 -5.99 -14.12
N TYR A 838 -20.05 -6.32 -13.33
CA TYR A 838 -20.20 -5.75 -11.99
C TYR A 838 -19.08 -6.18 -11.05
N LEU A 839 -18.61 -7.42 -11.15
CA LEU A 839 -17.51 -7.93 -10.34
C LEU A 839 -16.20 -7.22 -10.65
N ILE A 840 -15.83 -7.07 -11.93
CA ILE A 840 -14.64 -6.32 -12.35
C ILE A 840 -14.74 -4.87 -11.87
N SER A 841 -15.92 -4.24 -12.01
CA SER A 841 -16.14 -2.89 -11.49
C SER A 841 -15.94 -2.82 -9.98
N GLY A 842 -16.48 -3.78 -9.23
CA GLY A 842 -16.30 -3.87 -7.78
C GLY A 842 -14.84 -4.03 -7.38
N ILE A 843 -14.10 -4.92 -8.04
CA ILE A 843 -12.67 -5.14 -7.79
C ILE A 843 -11.87 -3.86 -8.06
N VAL A 844 -12.14 -3.16 -9.16
CA VAL A 844 -11.41 -1.92 -9.48
C VAL A 844 -11.68 -0.82 -8.45
N HIS A 845 -12.93 -0.65 -8.01
CA HIS A 845 -13.25 0.33 -6.96
C HIS A 845 -12.62 -0.04 -5.61
N SER A 846 -12.68 -1.32 -5.27
CA SER A 846 -12.08 -1.87 -4.05
C SER A 846 -10.56 -1.70 -4.03
N PHE A 847 -9.90 -1.96 -5.16
CA PHE A 847 -8.46 -1.78 -5.33
C PHE A 847 -8.05 -0.31 -5.23
N VAL A 848 -8.80 0.58 -5.88
CA VAL A 848 -8.57 2.03 -5.77
C VAL A 848 -8.75 2.48 -4.32
N SER A 849 -9.86 2.14 -3.65
CA SER A 849 -10.09 2.51 -2.25
C SER A 849 -8.97 1.99 -1.32
N TRP A 850 -8.54 0.74 -1.50
CA TRP A 850 -7.43 0.16 -0.73
C TRP A 850 -6.12 0.92 -0.95
N ASN A 851 -5.78 1.25 -2.20
CA ASN A 851 -4.55 1.98 -2.52
C ASN A 851 -4.52 3.41 -1.96
N TYR A 852 -5.69 4.02 -1.70
CA TYR A 852 -5.80 5.35 -1.08
C TYR A 852 -6.01 5.28 0.44
N GLY A 853 -5.67 4.16 1.07
CA GLY A 853 -5.63 4.05 2.53
C GLY A 853 -6.96 3.71 3.20
N ASP A 854 -8.00 3.32 2.46
CA ASP A 854 -9.21 2.73 3.06
C ASP A 854 -8.87 1.32 3.57
N LYS A 855 -8.51 1.20 4.86
CA LYS A 855 -8.01 -0.06 5.43
C LYS A 855 -9.12 -1.07 5.73
N CYS A 856 -10.32 -0.61 6.08
CA CYS A 856 -11.39 -1.50 6.57
C CYS A 856 -12.71 -1.45 5.76
N GLY A 857 -12.94 -0.40 4.97
CA GLY A 857 -14.15 -0.21 4.16
C GLY A 857 -14.03 -0.63 2.69
N TRP A 858 -12.82 -0.92 2.17
CA TRP A 858 -12.57 -1.18 0.75
C TRP A 858 -13.35 -2.39 0.18
N SER A 859 -13.58 -3.42 0.99
CA SER A 859 -14.33 -4.62 0.57
C SER A 859 -15.83 -4.35 0.32
N SER A 860 -16.36 -3.26 0.88
CA SER A 860 -17.76 -2.86 0.72
C SER A 860 -18.10 -2.50 -0.74
N ASP A 861 -17.12 -2.11 -1.55
CA ASP A 861 -17.29 -1.85 -2.98
C ASP A 861 -17.73 -3.11 -3.73
N ILE A 862 -17.02 -4.22 -3.54
CA ILE A 862 -17.32 -5.49 -4.20
C ILE A 862 -18.75 -5.91 -3.85
N TRP A 863 -19.11 -5.83 -2.57
CA TRP A 863 -20.46 -6.10 -2.09
C TRP A 863 -21.51 -5.22 -2.79
N TRP A 864 -21.30 -3.90 -2.82
CA TRP A 864 -22.28 -2.96 -3.36
C TRP A 864 -22.50 -3.14 -4.87
N PHE A 865 -21.44 -3.34 -5.64
CA PHE A 865 -21.56 -3.64 -7.07
C PHE A 865 -22.24 -4.99 -7.33
N CYS A 866 -21.92 -6.03 -6.56
CA CYS A 866 -22.62 -7.32 -6.65
C CYS A 866 -24.10 -7.22 -6.26
N CYS A 867 -24.44 -6.38 -5.28
CA CYS A 867 -25.84 -6.10 -4.92
C CYS A 867 -26.60 -5.40 -6.05
N ASN A 868 -25.97 -4.46 -6.76
CA ASN A 868 -26.57 -3.82 -7.94
C ASN A 868 -26.85 -4.84 -9.07
N PHE A 869 -25.95 -5.80 -9.27
CA PHE A 869 -26.22 -6.94 -10.16
C PHE A 869 -27.43 -7.75 -9.68
N ALA A 870 -27.45 -8.16 -8.41
CA ALA A 870 -28.52 -8.98 -7.86
C ALA A 870 -29.90 -8.30 -8.00
N VAL A 871 -30.00 -7.01 -7.68
CA VAL A 871 -31.25 -6.25 -7.84
C VAL A 871 -31.62 -6.08 -9.31
N THR A 872 -30.67 -5.84 -10.20
CA THR A 872 -30.94 -5.78 -11.65
C THR A 872 -31.44 -7.12 -12.18
N ALA A 873 -30.89 -8.24 -11.70
CA ALA A 873 -31.31 -9.58 -12.07
C ALA A 873 -32.73 -9.89 -11.56
N VAL A 874 -33.03 -9.57 -10.30
CA VAL A 874 -34.37 -9.70 -9.70
C VAL A 874 -35.38 -8.83 -10.43
N GLU A 875 -35.07 -7.55 -10.70
CA GLU A 875 -35.91 -6.63 -11.46
C GLU A 875 -36.22 -7.19 -12.86
N THR A 876 -35.23 -7.77 -13.52
CA THR A 876 -35.37 -8.37 -14.85
C THR A 876 -36.25 -9.63 -14.80
N ALA A 877 -36.04 -10.51 -13.82
CA ALA A 877 -36.84 -11.71 -13.62
C ALA A 877 -38.30 -11.36 -13.29
N ALA A 878 -38.53 -10.46 -12.33
CA ALA A 878 -39.85 -9.99 -11.95
C ALA A 878 -40.58 -9.33 -13.13
N SER A 879 -39.89 -8.47 -13.89
CA SER A 879 -40.43 -7.86 -15.11
C SER A 879 -40.84 -8.91 -16.15
N GLN A 880 -40.08 -9.99 -16.29
CA GLN A 880 -40.38 -11.07 -17.22
C GLN A 880 -41.54 -11.94 -16.74
N MET A 881 -41.60 -12.26 -15.45
CA MET A 881 -42.72 -12.99 -14.83
C MET A 881 -44.02 -12.22 -14.98
N LEU A 882 -44.03 -10.92 -14.66
CA LEU A 882 -45.21 -10.07 -14.77
C LEU A 882 -45.71 -9.94 -16.22
N ARG A 883 -44.79 -9.82 -17.19
CA ARG A 883 -45.13 -9.85 -18.62
C ARG A 883 -45.80 -11.16 -19.03
N THR A 884 -45.28 -12.29 -18.55
CA THR A 884 -45.81 -13.62 -18.88
C THR A 884 -47.17 -13.82 -18.25
N TYR A 885 -47.35 -13.43 -16.98
CA TYR A 885 -48.62 -13.47 -16.28
C TYR A 885 -49.69 -12.57 -16.94
N LYS A 886 -49.38 -11.30 -17.19
CA LYS A 886 -50.32 -10.37 -17.85
C LYS A 886 -50.67 -10.80 -19.27
N LYS A 887 -49.75 -11.48 -19.96
CA LYS A 887 -50.04 -12.12 -21.25
C LYS A 887 -50.99 -13.32 -21.08
N ALA A 888 -50.78 -14.16 -20.07
CA ALA A 888 -51.64 -15.32 -19.80
C ALA A 888 -53.08 -14.91 -19.41
N VAL A 889 -53.24 -13.77 -18.73
CA VAL A 889 -54.55 -13.21 -18.32
C VAL A 889 -55.15 -12.28 -19.40
N GLY A 890 -54.57 -12.19 -20.60
CA GLY A 890 -55.11 -11.40 -21.72
C GLY A 890 -54.89 -9.88 -21.62
N GLN A 891 -54.37 -9.36 -20.51
CA GLN A 891 -54.16 -7.92 -20.25
C GLN A 891 -52.84 -7.37 -20.84
N LYS A 892 -52.39 -7.87 -22.00
CA LYS A 892 -51.10 -7.44 -22.60
C LYS A 892 -51.12 -5.96 -22.99
N VAL A 893 -52.18 -5.49 -23.64
CA VAL A 893 -52.29 -4.12 -24.17
C VAL A 893 -52.34 -3.11 -23.02
N GLU A 894 -53.19 -3.35 -22.02
CA GLU A 894 -53.30 -2.50 -20.82
C GLU A 894 -51.98 -2.42 -20.06
N PHE A 895 -51.25 -3.53 -19.93
CA PHE A 895 -49.98 -3.55 -19.25
C PHE A 895 -48.88 -2.78 -20.00
N GLU A 896 -48.84 -2.85 -21.34
CA GLU A 896 -47.91 -2.04 -22.15
C GLU A 896 -48.29 -0.55 -22.13
N ALA A 897 -49.58 -0.21 -22.11
CA ALA A 897 -50.04 1.17 -21.90
C ALA A 897 -49.62 1.69 -20.52
N TRP A 898 -49.81 0.89 -19.46
CA TRP A 898 -49.38 1.25 -18.11
C TRP A 898 -47.86 1.48 -18.02
N LYS A 899 -47.03 0.63 -18.63
CA LYS A 899 -45.56 0.84 -18.65
C LYS A 899 -45.14 2.15 -19.31
N ARG A 900 -45.92 2.64 -20.28
CA ARG A 900 -45.65 3.92 -20.96
C ARG A 900 -46.19 5.12 -20.18
N SER A 901 -47.04 4.89 -19.18
CA SER A 901 -47.65 5.93 -18.37
C SER A 901 -46.64 6.70 -17.52
N LEU A 902 -47.00 7.94 -17.16
CA LEU A 902 -46.25 8.75 -16.20
C LEU A 902 -46.15 8.05 -14.83
N TRP A 903 -47.21 7.39 -14.38
CA TRP A 903 -47.27 6.68 -13.10
C TRP A 903 -46.23 5.55 -13.01
N SER A 904 -46.09 4.74 -14.06
CA SER A 904 -45.07 3.70 -14.10
C SER A 904 -43.66 4.29 -14.04
N ARG A 905 -43.42 5.46 -14.64
CA ARG A 905 -42.13 6.16 -14.56
C ARG A 905 -41.86 6.70 -13.15
N ILE A 906 -42.85 7.33 -12.52
CA ILE A 906 -42.74 7.83 -11.13
C ILE A 906 -42.42 6.68 -10.18
N LEU A 907 -43.16 5.57 -10.27
CA LEU A 907 -42.88 4.37 -9.48
C LEU A 907 -41.49 3.81 -9.75
N GLY A 908 -41.04 3.85 -11.00
CA GLY A 908 -39.68 3.47 -11.39
C GLY A 908 -38.60 4.34 -10.77
N TYR A 909 -38.76 5.66 -10.78
CA TYR A 909 -37.82 6.58 -10.12
C TYR A 909 -37.83 6.41 -8.60
N LEU A 910 -39.01 6.24 -8.00
CA LEU A 910 -39.14 5.97 -6.58
C LEU A 910 -38.44 4.66 -6.21
N TRP A 911 -38.58 3.61 -7.02
CA TRP A 911 -37.88 2.34 -6.83
C TRP A 911 -36.36 2.51 -6.86
N VAL A 912 -35.82 3.19 -7.88
CA VAL A 912 -34.37 3.45 -7.98
C VAL A 912 -33.90 4.27 -6.79
N TYR A 913 -34.63 5.33 -6.43
CA TYR A 913 -34.29 6.16 -5.29
C TYR A 913 -34.32 5.39 -3.98
N LEU A 914 -35.36 4.59 -3.71
CA LEU A 914 -35.47 3.79 -2.49
C LEU A 914 -34.35 2.74 -2.38
N PHE A 915 -33.97 2.11 -3.50
CA PHE A 915 -32.84 1.20 -3.51
C PHE A 915 -31.52 1.92 -3.20
N LEU A 916 -31.28 3.09 -3.78
CA LEU A 916 -30.08 3.90 -3.50
C LEU A 916 -30.10 4.47 -2.07
N PHE A 917 -31.25 4.93 -1.59
CA PHE A 917 -31.49 5.40 -0.22
C PHE A 917 -31.09 4.35 0.83
N TRP A 918 -31.32 3.07 0.52
CA TRP A 918 -30.89 1.96 1.35
C TRP A 918 -29.43 1.58 1.15
N SER A 919 -29.01 1.39 -0.10
CA SER A 919 -27.73 0.77 -0.42
C SER A 919 -26.53 1.72 -0.35
N VAL A 920 -26.68 2.99 -0.76
CA VAL A 920 -25.57 3.96 -0.82
C VAL A 920 -25.05 4.30 0.57
N PRO A 921 -25.89 4.65 1.58
CA PRO A 921 -25.38 4.86 2.93
C PRO A 921 -24.80 3.58 3.55
N LYS A 922 -25.38 2.41 3.27
CA LYS A 922 -24.82 1.14 3.76
C LYS A 922 -23.41 0.88 3.23
N TRP A 923 -23.17 1.19 1.96
CA TRP A 923 -21.86 1.12 1.34
C TRP A 923 -20.92 2.21 1.88
N HIS A 924 -21.34 3.47 1.88
CA HIS A 924 -20.46 4.60 2.12
C HIS A 924 -20.23 4.90 3.62
N TYR A 925 -21.20 4.62 4.51
CA TYR A 925 -21.03 4.83 5.95
C TYR A 925 -19.97 3.90 6.52
N SER A 926 -19.80 2.70 5.99
CA SER A 926 -18.71 1.81 6.41
C SER A 926 -17.34 2.48 6.20
N LYS A 927 -17.17 3.16 5.06
CA LYS A 927 -15.95 3.90 4.72
C LYS A 927 -15.79 5.16 5.56
N LEU A 928 -16.84 5.97 5.68
CA LEU A 928 -16.81 7.19 6.50
C LEU A 928 -16.56 6.87 7.97
N TYR A 929 -17.22 5.85 8.51
CA TYR A 929 -17.00 5.40 9.88
C TYR A 929 -15.56 4.92 10.06
N CYS A 930 -15.02 4.13 9.14
CA CYS A 930 -13.62 3.72 9.13
C CYS A 930 -12.67 4.92 9.16
N GLN A 931 -12.84 5.86 8.22
CA GLN A 931 -11.99 7.06 8.10
C GLN A 931 -12.09 7.98 9.32
N ILE A 932 -13.28 8.12 9.91
CA ILE A 932 -13.47 8.92 11.12
C ILE A 932 -12.81 8.20 12.30
N LEU A 933 -12.93 6.89 12.42
CA LEU A 933 -12.24 6.13 13.45
C LEU A 933 -10.72 6.22 13.29
N GLU A 934 -10.17 6.08 12.08
CA GLU A 934 -8.74 6.27 11.80
C GLU A 934 -8.26 7.67 12.22
N ARG A 935 -9.02 8.73 11.88
CA ARG A 935 -8.71 10.11 12.30
C ARG A 935 -8.85 10.36 13.79
N LEU A 936 -9.67 9.57 14.48
CA LEU A 936 -9.87 9.63 15.92
C LEU A 936 -8.99 8.61 16.70
N GLY A 937 -8.14 7.83 16.01
CA GLY A 937 -7.27 6.82 16.63
C GLY A 937 -8.01 5.56 17.12
N HIS A 938 -9.14 5.21 16.52
CA HIS A 938 -10.01 4.10 16.90
C HIS A 938 -10.04 2.91 15.90
N VAL A 939 -9.34 2.98 14.75
CA VAL A 939 -9.20 1.88 13.76
C VAL A 939 -7.76 1.68 13.37
#